data_AF-A0A9X9JHW3-F1
#
_entry.id   AF-A0A9X9JHW3-F1
#
_cell.length_a   1.000
_cell.length_b   1.000
_cell.length_c   1.000
_cell.angle_alpha   90.00
_cell.angle_beta   90.00
_cell.angle_gamma   90.00
#
_symmetry.space_group_name_H-M   'P 1'
#
loop_
_entity.id
_entity.type
_entity.pdbx_description
1 polymer ?
#
loop_
_entity_poly.entity_id
_entity_poly.type
_entity_poly.pdbx_seq_one_letter_code
_entity_poly.pdbx_strand_id
1 'polypeptide(L)'
;MDYRLAAARRLLAIGAECERARSIIDSQRPFFPAASLLASPDPALARLARGIAPRVARLEVVFNGVPHPIGTAWPVTTQGSFDNPAPSLRFLTAGHMLKVFRKSRQALAHAAALAGEDLWPGQVVFPNGMTYAIDRWICAAGWDLAVFDIRLDQGQPPPPGLLLTPPAGPPGDLVVIGYALQRNVAFYEQLYPGYAGQLFLGIGGRRTTRPPDAPVFEHDATTIRGYSGCPVLDRTSGQVIGLHFQGSGGGTMLRSPGASDWNDAVWTLAFMQGWLGQIIAGNLHQPPPDPAIIHWIGGAEPRPLEMQDDLLSLASFGLPQAAPDDGSGVVADRPDARDRMYQPGAGRSLAAVAPWRGPVGNQFHEGSCAAFAVAAAIERQLQDRDDYTLCPWPQFTASVRMLDRMARRHDEWLDDVQDGTSLRAVLKGFYHNGVCREADCPYLPWQTDFFLTRPLARQARDITLGAYLRVALTLDDMLMAVQDTGAVMVTARVHRGWLRLGKGGRIGFHPARPPRTLGHHAFVITGYDRDGFIVLNSRGRSWGGYRGAPGHALWSFEDWAANCLDAWVLRLAPPAERAFAVPVAAATGSAPPRRQALLGHMIRAERSGLVEEGTLGLGLRGIAETAAYLGSSEGARKYRRILLIFHSPLLDDDQIARLAQQLTLPLKARRVYPLHILYGSDELAGLRLRISSQMAEAQARYQREGGLRDAALLRQLRPMVQAQIGFHLHGARLAARRILRDALAVLPLAAATLDRPMQVVSAGLGAAAATALAQVAPEFRLPHLAIAPPLAPARDARCWLLRDRMRDDSDLAGWQGSWDDLIADAHDRSIRSHDGAAAATVQQFMAAPQFIPSILARLDAEFGHPR
;
A
#
# COMPACT_ATOMS: atom_id res chain seq x y z
N MET A 1 1.15 18.46 16.27
CA MET A 1 0.71 17.08 16.05
C MET A 1 0.97 16.31 17.33
N ASP A 2 -0.04 15.62 17.88
CA ASP A 2 0.18 14.71 19.00
C ASP A 2 0.63 13.36 18.45
N TYR A 3 1.95 13.15 18.40
CA TYR A 3 2.54 11.93 17.84
C TYR A 3 2.20 10.68 18.66
N ARG A 4 1.91 10.82 19.96
CA ARG A 4 1.53 9.68 20.81
C ARG A 4 0.12 9.22 20.45
N LEU A 5 -0.81 10.15 20.25
CA LEU A 5 -2.16 9.83 19.81
C LEU A 5 -2.18 9.23 18.40
N ALA A 6 -1.42 9.82 17.46
CA ALA A 6 -1.28 9.31 16.10
C ALA A 6 -0.71 7.88 16.09
N ALA A 7 0.35 7.63 16.87
CA ALA A 7 0.94 6.30 17.01
C ALA A 7 -0.03 5.30 17.66
N ALA A 8 -0.77 5.70 18.69
CA ALA A 8 -1.76 4.84 19.34
C ALA A 8 -2.88 4.43 18.36
N ARG A 9 -3.37 5.39 17.57
CA ARG A 9 -4.39 5.15 16.53
C ARG A 9 -3.88 4.20 15.44
N ARG A 10 -2.64 4.37 14.98
CA ARG A 10 -2.01 3.45 14.00
C ARG A 10 -1.90 2.02 14.53
N LEU A 11 -1.56 1.84 15.80
CA LEU A 11 -1.53 0.51 16.43
C LEU A 11 -2.94 -0.12 16.48
N LEU A 12 -3.97 0.65 16.85
CA LEU A 12 -5.34 0.12 16.87
C LEU A 12 -5.90 -0.16 15.46
N ALA A 13 -5.56 0.66 14.46
CA ALA A 13 -6.02 0.49 13.08
C ALA A 13 -5.56 -0.83 12.45
N ILE A 14 -4.42 -1.38 12.91
CA ILE A 14 -3.92 -2.70 12.50
C ILE A 14 -4.38 -3.84 13.42
N GLY A 15 -5.26 -3.55 14.38
CA GLY A 15 -5.77 -4.53 15.34
C GLY A 15 -4.76 -4.95 16.42
N ALA A 16 -3.70 -4.17 16.67
CA ALA A 16 -2.71 -4.50 17.69
C ALA A 16 -3.23 -4.22 19.12
N GLU A 17 -3.17 -5.22 19.99
CA GLU A 17 -3.45 -5.06 21.41
C GLU A 17 -2.28 -4.36 22.12
N CYS A 18 -2.45 -3.07 22.46
CA CYS A 18 -1.46 -2.29 23.19
C CYS A 18 -2.14 -1.45 24.29
N GLU A 19 -1.99 -1.86 25.55
CA GLU A 19 -2.64 -1.20 26.71
C GLU A 19 -2.30 0.29 26.83
N ARG A 20 -1.07 0.68 26.49
CA ARG A 20 -0.63 2.08 26.52
C ARG A 20 -1.25 2.90 25.39
N ALA A 21 -1.38 2.32 24.19
CA ALA A 21 -2.10 2.95 23.09
C ALA A 21 -3.58 3.13 23.45
N ARG A 22 -4.20 2.11 24.06
CA ARG A 22 -5.57 2.16 24.61
C ARG A 22 -5.70 3.31 25.62
N SER A 23 -4.85 3.37 26.64
CA SER A 23 -4.86 4.44 27.64
C SER A 23 -4.74 5.83 27.02
N ILE A 24 -3.88 6.02 26.02
CA ILE A 24 -3.74 7.31 25.30
C ILE A 24 -5.03 7.69 24.57
N ILE A 25 -5.69 6.75 23.90
CA ILE A 25 -6.94 7.02 23.18
C ILE A 25 -8.07 7.33 24.17
N ASP A 26 -8.22 6.52 25.21
CA ASP A 26 -9.28 6.66 26.22
C ASP A 26 -9.14 7.98 27.00
N SER A 27 -7.90 8.36 27.34
CA SER A 27 -7.58 9.61 28.06
C SER A 27 -7.70 10.86 27.21
N GLN A 28 -7.47 10.77 25.90
CA GLN A 28 -7.41 11.95 25.05
C GLN A 28 -8.65 12.17 24.19
N ARG A 29 -9.32 11.12 23.68
CA ARG A 29 -10.48 11.23 22.76
C ARG A 29 -11.40 10.00 22.83
N PRO A 30 -12.44 10.03 23.65
CA PRO A 30 -13.29 8.87 23.90
C PRO A 30 -14.17 8.48 22.70
N PHE A 31 -14.47 7.18 22.60
CA PHE A 31 -15.38 6.58 21.63
C PHE A 31 -16.25 5.54 22.32
N PHE A 32 -17.56 5.60 22.13
CA PHE A 32 -18.51 4.86 22.97
C PHE A 32 -19.66 4.26 22.17
N PRO A 33 -20.18 3.07 22.54
CA PRO A 33 -21.46 2.59 22.04
C PRO A 33 -22.55 3.59 22.43
N ALA A 34 -23.44 3.90 21.50
CA ALA A 34 -24.51 4.86 21.74
C ALA A 34 -25.41 4.43 22.92
N ALA A 35 -25.64 3.11 23.08
CA ALA A 35 -26.42 2.56 24.18
C ALA A 35 -25.77 2.81 25.56
N SER A 36 -24.45 2.68 25.66
CA SER A 36 -23.70 2.91 26.91
C SER A 36 -23.74 4.37 27.36
N LEU A 37 -23.88 5.30 26.40
CA LEU A 37 -23.94 6.73 26.68
C LEU A 37 -25.26 7.21 27.27
N LEU A 38 -26.34 6.42 27.20
CA LEU A 38 -27.62 6.77 27.83
C LEU A 38 -27.49 6.93 29.34
N ALA A 39 -26.54 6.21 29.96
CA ALA A 39 -26.19 6.27 31.37
C ALA A 39 -24.89 7.06 31.65
N SER A 40 -24.38 7.82 30.67
CA SER A 40 -23.16 8.61 30.82
C SER A 40 -23.31 9.70 31.90
N PRO A 41 -22.30 9.92 32.75
CA PRO A 41 -22.30 11.05 33.68
C PRO A 41 -22.12 12.40 32.98
N ASP A 42 -21.76 12.41 31.68
CA ASP A 42 -21.73 13.61 30.84
C ASP A 42 -23.15 13.93 30.31
N PRO A 43 -23.80 15.01 30.79
CA PRO A 43 -25.17 15.34 30.41
C PRO A 43 -25.33 15.66 28.92
N ALA A 44 -24.30 16.23 28.28
CA ALA A 44 -24.35 16.59 26.86
C ALA A 44 -24.31 15.32 25.99
N LEU A 45 -23.42 14.37 26.31
CA LEU A 45 -23.35 13.09 25.60
C LEU A 45 -24.61 12.24 25.83
N ALA A 46 -25.15 12.21 27.05
CA ALA A 46 -26.38 11.50 27.34
C ALA A 46 -27.59 12.09 26.59
N ARG A 47 -27.65 13.42 26.46
CA ARG A 47 -28.66 14.12 25.65
C ARG A 47 -28.52 13.79 24.17
N LEU A 48 -27.31 13.80 23.61
CA LEU A 48 -27.06 13.45 22.21
C LEU A 48 -27.40 11.99 21.91
N ALA A 49 -27.02 11.07 22.79
CA ALA A 49 -27.36 9.66 22.67
C ALA A 49 -28.88 9.44 22.67
N ARG A 50 -29.64 10.15 23.53
CA ARG A 50 -31.11 10.07 23.54
C ARG A 50 -31.78 10.70 22.32
N GLY A 51 -31.33 11.89 21.94
CA GLY A 51 -31.99 12.70 20.90
C GLY A 51 -31.63 12.31 19.47
N ILE A 52 -30.41 11.83 19.24
CA ILE A 52 -29.86 11.63 17.89
C ILE A 52 -29.70 10.15 17.54
N ALA A 53 -29.25 9.31 18.47
CA ALA A 53 -28.99 7.90 18.16
C ALA A 53 -30.20 7.16 17.54
N PRO A 54 -31.44 7.34 18.04
CA PRO A 54 -32.62 6.69 17.46
C PRO A 54 -32.97 7.16 16.03
N ARG A 55 -32.32 8.22 15.55
CA ARG A 55 -32.58 8.88 14.27
C ARG A 55 -31.47 8.65 13.25
N VAL A 56 -30.47 7.82 13.57
CA VAL A 56 -29.36 7.46 12.67
C VAL A 56 -29.52 6.01 12.25
N ALA A 57 -29.58 5.77 10.94
CA ALA A 57 -29.85 4.45 10.36
C ALA A 57 -28.62 3.85 9.68
N ARG A 58 -28.53 2.52 9.72
CA ARG A 58 -27.55 1.75 8.97
C ARG A 58 -28.04 1.65 7.53
N LEU A 59 -27.21 2.06 6.58
CA LEU A 59 -27.51 1.95 5.15
C LEU A 59 -27.08 0.57 4.65
N GLU A 60 -27.97 -0.13 3.97
CA GLU A 60 -27.75 -1.47 3.45
C GLU A 60 -28.11 -1.55 1.97
N VAL A 61 -27.29 -2.28 1.21
CA VAL A 61 -27.58 -2.68 -0.18
C VAL A 61 -28.05 -4.13 -0.18
N VAL A 62 -29.04 -4.45 -1.01
CA VAL A 62 -29.62 -5.79 -1.08
C VAL A 62 -29.08 -6.50 -2.34
N PHE A 63 -28.21 -7.49 -2.13
CA PHE A 63 -27.70 -8.35 -3.21
C PHE A 63 -28.35 -9.73 -3.10
N ASN A 64 -28.97 -10.22 -4.18
CA ASN A 64 -29.63 -11.53 -4.22
C ASN A 64 -30.60 -11.79 -3.03
N GLY A 65 -31.29 -10.73 -2.56
CA GLY A 65 -32.22 -10.81 -1.42
C GLY A 65 -31.56 -10.77 -0.05
N VAL A 66 -30.23 -10.68 0.04
CA VAL A 66 -29.48 -10.56 1.29
C VAL A 66 -29.08 -9.09 1.51
N PRO A 67 -29.40 -8.47 2.65
CA PRO A 67 -28.96 -7.12 2.97
C PRO A 67 -27.51 -7.11 3.46
N HIS A 68 -26.73 -6.16 2.95
CA HIS A 68 -25.34 -5.95 3.34
C HIS A 68 -25.13 -4.50 3.80
N PRO A 69 -24.62 -4.28 5.02
CA PRO A 69 -24.42 -2.94 5.53
C PRO A 69 -23.21 -2.27 4.89
N ILE A 70 -23.39 -1.02 4.45
CA ILE A 70 -22.39 -0.31 3.65
C ILE A 70 -21.99 1.04 4.25
N GLY A 71 -22.86 1.67 5.03
CA GLY A 71 -22.57 2.96 5.64
C GLY A 71 -23.64 3.44 6.61
N THR A 72 -23.64 4.75 6.85
CA THR A 72 -24.62 5.43 7.69
C THR A 72 -25.49 6.36 6.83
N ALA A 73 -26.79 6.40 7.10
CA ALA A 73 -27.72 7.35 6.51
C ALA A 73 -28.67 7.87 7.58
N TRP A 74 -29.24 9.05 7.35
CA TRP A 74 -30.15 9.65 8.33
C TRP A 74 -31.22 10.50 7.63
N PRO A 75 -32.47 10.47 8.14
CA PRO A 75 -33.56 11.30 7.62
C PRO A 75 -33.28 12.76 7.93
N VAL A 76 -33.55 13.66 7.00
CA VAL A 76 -33.25 15.09 7.11
C VAL A 76 -34.52 15.93 7.15
N THR A 77 -34.59 16.91 8.05
CA THR A 77 -35.69 17.88 8.12
C THR A 77 -35.20 19.29 8.39
N THR A 78 -35.93 20.29 7.89
CA THR A 78 -35.72 21.71 8.19
C THR A 78 -36.79 22.27 9.11
N GLN A 79 -37.70 21.42 9.60
CA GLN A 79 -38.87 21.80 10.41
C GLN A 79 -38.86 21.09 11.77
N GLY A 80 -39.43 21.76 12.78
CA GLY A 80 -39.53 21.27 14.16
C GLY A 80 -38.40 21.78 15.06
N SER A 81 -38.09 21.02 16.11
CA SER A 81 -37.03 21.34 17.09
C SER A 81 -36.07 20.15 17.27
N PHE A 82 -34.95 20.36 17.98
CA PHE A 82 -34.01 19.27 18.27
C PHE A 82 -34.69 18.10 18.99
N ASP A 83 -35.54 18.37 19.98
CA ASP A 83 -36.22 17.33 20.75
C ASP A 83 -37.43 16.74 19.98
N ASN A 84 -38.08 17.53 19.12
CA ASN A 84 -39.24 17.11 18.33
C ASN A 84 -39.14 17.57 16.86
N PRO A 85 -38.28 16.92 16.06
CA PRO A 85 -38.12 17.24 14.65
C PRO A 85 -39.28 16.66 13.83
N ALA A 86 -39.63 17.34 12.73
CA ALA A 86 -40.65 16.80 11.83
C ALA A 86 -40.16 15.48 11.17
N PRO A 87 -41.07 14.51 10.93
CA PRO A 87 -40.73 13.29 10.19
C PRO A 87 -40.25 13.61 8.77
N SER A 88 -39.42 12.73 8.20
CA SER A 88 -38.92 12.92 6.84
C SER A 88 -38.73 11.59 6.11
N LEU A 89 -39.11 11.58 4.83
CA LEU A 89 -38.82 10.49 3.90
C LEU A 89 -37.49 10.69 3.18
N ARG A 90 -36.88 11.87 3.32
CA ARG A 90 -35.65 12.26 2.63
C ARG A 90 -34.45 11.95 3.51
N PHE A 91 -33.45 11.30 2.93
CA PHE A 91 -32.25 10.87 3.63
C PHE A 91 -30.98 11.45 3.03
N LEU A 92 -29.99 11.66 3.89
CA LEU A 92 -28.63 12.03 3.52
C LEU A 92 -27.64 10.90 3.82
N THR A 93 -26.66 10.74 2.94
CA THR A 93 -25.50 9.87 3.13
C THR A 93 -24.31 10.39 2.30
N ALA A 94 -23.15 9.75 2.43
CA ALA A 94 -21.98 10.07 1.61
C ALA A 94 -22.19 9.63 0.15
N GLY A 95 -21.73 10.45 -0.79
CA GLY A 95 -21.92 10.28 -2.23
C GLY A 95 -21.33 8.98 -2.76
N HIS A 96 -20.16 8.57 -2.27
CA HIS A 96 -19.50 7.34 -2.67
C HIS A 96 -20.28 6.07 -2.26
N MET A 97 -21.24 6.15 -1.32
CA MET A 97 -22.16 5.04 -1.04
C MET A 97 -22.99 4.67 -2.27
N LEU A 98 -23.44 5.68 -3.03
CA LEU A 98 -24.26 5.47 -4.22
C LEU A 98 -23.56 4.59 -5.26
N LYS A 99 -22.22 4.65 -5.35
CA LYS A 99 -21.44 3.81 -6.27
C LYS A 99 -21.68 2.33 -6.03
N VAL A 100 -21.98 1.92 -4.78
CA VAL A 100 -22.27 0.53 -4.42
C VAL A 100 -23.61 0.07 -4.98
N PHE A 101 -24.59 0.97 -5.07
CA PHE A 101 -25.91 0.67 -5.62
C PHE A 101 -25.90 0.63 -7.15
N ARG A 102 -24.96 1.30 -7.81
CA ARG A 102 -24.91 1.34 -9.28
C ARG A 102 -24.38 0.03 -9.86
N LYS A 103 -25.13 -0.54 -10.81
CA LYS A 103 -24.65 -1.66 -11.64
C LYS A 103 -23.71 -1.18 -12.76
N SER A 104 -23.91 0.05 -13.25
CA SER A 104 -23.06 0.69 -14.25
C SER A 104 -21.83 1.35 -13.65
N ARG A 105 -20.72 1.30 -14.38
CA ARG A 105 -19.45 1.97 -14.03
C ARG A 105 -19.22 3.28 -14.78
N GLN A 106 -20.12 3.66 -15.67
CA GLN A 106 -20.01 4.93 -16.39
C GLN A 106 -20.17 6.10 -15.42
N ALA A 107 -19.41 7.17 -15.62
CA ALA A 107 -19.60 8.40 -14.86
C ALA A 107 -21.00 8.98 -15.16
N LEU A 108 -21.65 9.56 -14.16
CA LEU A 108 -22.92 10.25 -14.36
C LEU A 108 -22.67 11.55 -15.13
N ALA A 109 -23.38 11.77 -16.23
CA ALA A 109 -23.27 13.00 -17.01
C ALA A 109 -23.90 14.21 -16.29
N HIS A 110 -25.04 14.00 -15.62
CA HIS A 110 -25.67 15.03 -14.78
C HIS A 110 -26.32 14.52 -13.49
N ALA A 111 -26.57 15.41 -12.52
CA ALA A 111 -27.04 15.01 -11.18
C ALA A 111 -28.42 14.31 -11.26
N ALA A 112 -29.20 14.66 -12.30
CA ALA A 112 -30.48 14.04 -12.64
C ALA A 112 -30.37 12.70 -13.39
N ALA A 113 -29.18 12.26 -13.83
CA ALA A 113 -29.01 11.04 -14.62
C ALA A 113 -29.30 9.75 -13.83
N LEU A 114 -29.48 9.85 -12.52
CA LEU A 114 -29.86 8.74 -11.63
C LEU A 114 -31.23 8.13 -11.94
N ALA A 115 -32.17 8.90 -12.50
CA ALA A 115 -33.53 8.44 -12.76
C ALA A 115 -33.62 7.32 -13.82
N GLY A 116 -32.56 7.10 -14.62
CA GLY A 116 -32.51 6.06 -15.66
C GLY A 116 -31.49 4.94 -15.39
N GLU A 117 -30.84 4.94 -14.23
CA GLU A 117 -29.81 3.96 -13.89
C GLU A 117 -30.42 2.67 -13.32
N ASP A 118 -29.88 1.52 -13.71
CA ASP A 118 -30.21 0.24 -13.08
C ASP A 118 -29.43 0.10 -11.76
N LEU A 119 -30.14 0.16 -10.64
CA LEU A 119 -29.60 0.15 -9.29
C LEU A 119 -29.95 -1.15 -8.56
N TRP A 120 -29.07 -1.60 -7.68
CA TRP A 120 -29.40 -2.60 -6.68
C TRP A 120 -30.40 -2.03 -5.67
N PRO A 121 -31.37 -2.83 -5.17
CA PRO A 121 -32.27 -2.39 -4.12
C PRO A 121 -31.48 -2.03 -2.85
N GLY A 122 -32.04 -1.12 -2.06
CA GLY A 122 -31.43 -0.69 -0.80
C GLY A 122 -32.44 -0.53 0.30
N GLN A 123 -31.95 -0.51 1.54
CA GLN A 123 -32.76 -0.26 2.72
C GLN A 123 -31.97 0.50 3.78
N VAL A 124 -32.70 1.11 4.72
CA VAL A 124 -32.14 1.69 5.93
C VAL A 124 -32.72 0.99 7.15
N VAL A 125 -31.87 0.66 8.13
CA VAL A 125 -32.23 -0.05 9.36
C VAL A 125 -31.92 0.82 10.57
N PHE A 126 -32.94 1.13 11.37
CA PHE A 126 -32.80 1.94 12.58
C PHE A 126 -32.39 1.09 13.80
N PRO A 127 -31.89 1.70 14.89
CA PRO A 127 -31.46 0.97 16.09
C PRO A 127 -32.56 0.13 16.75
N ASN A 128 -33.83 0.50 16.53
CA ASN A 128 -35.00 -0.24 17.03
C ASN A 128 -35.43 -1.40 16.11
N GLY A 129 -34.70 -1.66 15.02
CA GLY A 129 -35.00 -2.72 14.05
C GLY A 129 -35.97 -2.31 12.92
N MET A 130 -36.55 -1.11 12.96
CA MET A 130 -37.41 -0.65 11.86
C MET A 130 -36.60 -0.50 10.58
N THR A 131 -37.11 -1.07 9.49
CA THR A 131 -36.45 -1.08 8.18
C THR A 131 -37.31 -0.37 7.16
N TYR A 132 -36.71 0.46 6.31
CA TYR A 132 -37.39 1.15 5.22
C TYR A 132 -36.65 0.90 3.91
N ALA A 133 -37.38 0.50 2.87
CA ALA A 133 -36.81 0.34 1.53
C ALA A 133 -36.51 1.71 0.92
N ILE A 134 -35.40 1.83 0.19
CA ILE A 134 -35.11 2.99 -0.64
C ILE A 134 -36.09 2.97 -1.82
N ASP A 135 -36.85 4.05 -1.99
CA ASP A 135 -37.77 4.22 -3.11
C ASP A 135 -37.01 4.65 -4.35
N ARG A 136 -36.19 5.71 -4.21
CA ARG A 136 -35.42 6.28 -5.30
C ARG A 136 -34.25 7.11 -4.81
N TRP A 137 -33.18 7.12 -5.59
CA TRP A 137 -32.08 8.08 -5.46
C TRP A 137 -32.42 9.35 -6.21
N ILE A 138 -32.28 10.50 -5.55
CA ILE A 138 -32.67 11.81 -6.11
C ILE A 138 -31.47 12.46 -6.80
N CYS A 139 -30.34 12.53 -6.11
CA CYS A 139 -29.12 13.12 -6.66
C CYS A 139 -27.85 12.62 -5.96
N ALA A 140 -26.75 12.67 -6.69
CA ALA A 140 -25.39 12.77 -6.16
C ALA A 140 -24.91 14.20 -6.38
N ALA A 141 -24.67 14.92 -5.30
CA ALA A 141 -24.28 16.33 -5.34
C ALA A 141 -22.76 16.49 -5.21
N GLY A 142 -22.27 17.72 -5.42
CA GLY A 142 -20.88 18.07 -5.14
C GLY A 142 -20.48 17.76 -3.69
N TRP A 143 -19.17 17.65 -3.44
CA TRP A 143 -18.58 17.37 -2.11
C TRP A 143 -18.92 16.01 -1.49
N ASP A 144 -19.17 14.99 -2.32
CA ASP A 144 -19.37 13.60 -1.90
C ASP A 144 -20.61 13.41 -1.00
N LEU A 145 -21.75 13.89 -1.49
CA LEU A 145 -23.06 13.81 -0.84
C LEU A 145 -24.07 13.11 -1.77
N ALA A 146 -24.93 12.26 -1.21
CA ALA A 146 -26.08 11.71 -1.93
C ALA A 146 -27.38 11.84 -1.15
N VAL A 147 -28.47 12.02 -1.90
CA VAL A 147 -29.83 12.20 -1.37
C VAL A 147 -30.75 11.15 -1.97
N PHE A 148 -31.55 10.50 -1.14
CA PHE A 148 -32.56 9.52 -1.56
C PHE A 148 -33.85 9.67 -0.75
N ASP A 149 -34.95 9.18 -1.32
CA ASP A 149 -36.23 9.05 -0.63
C ASP A 149 -36.48 7.56 -0.29
N ILE A 150 -37.14 7.30 0.85
CA ILE A 150 -37.60 5.96 1.24
C ILE A 150 -39.08 5.74 0.92
N ARG A 151 -39.48 4.46 0.82
CA ARG A 151 -40.89 4.04 0.71
C ARG A 151 -41.45 3.67 2.09
N LEU A 152 -42.70 4.04 2.34
CA LEU A 152 -43.46 3.57 3.50
C LEU A 152 -44.34 2.39 3.11
N ASP A 153 -44.24 1.29 3.85
CA ASP A 153 -45.21 0.20 3.74
C ASP A 153 -46.48 0.52 4.55
N GLN A 154 -47.60 -0.15 4.26
CA GLN A 154 -48.90 0.15 4.87
C GLN A 154 -48.82 0.07 6.41
N GLY A 155 -49.20 1.16 7.08
CA GLY A 155 -49.20 1.25 8.55
C GLY A 155 -47.86 1.58 9.18
N GLN A 156 -46.78 1.74 8.39
CA GLN A 156 -45.47 2.11 8.90
C GLN A 156 -45.37 3.64 9.14
N PRO A 157 -44.95 4.10 10.34
CA PRO A 157 -44.78 5.53 10.59
C PRO A 157 -43.55 6.07 9.85
N PRO A 158 -43.56 7.34 9.39
CA PRO A 158 -42.37 7.98 8.85
C PRO A 158 -41.33 8.19 9.96
N PRO A 159 -40.02 8.03 9.67
CA PRO A 159 -38.99 8.19 10.68
C PRO A 159 -38.82 9.68 11.06
N PRO A 160 -38.53 10.00 12.32
CA PRO A 160 -38.24 11.36 12.77
C PRO A 160 -36.94 11.88 12.13
N GLY A 161 -36.98 13.06 11.52
CA GLY A 161 -35.82 13.67 10.86
C GLY A 161 -34.74 14.14 11.82
N LEU A 162 -33.53 14.38 11.32
CA LEU A 162 -32.53 15.21 11.97
C LEU A 162 -32.66 16.64 11.48
N LEU A 163 -32.83 17.56 12.44
CA LEU A 163 -33.03 18.97 12.16
C LEU A 163 -31.74 19.60 11.62
N LEU A 164 -31.81 20.17 10.43
CA LEU A 164 -30.78 21.01 9.84
C LEU A 164 -31.11 22.49 10.01
N THR A 165 -30.39 23.14 10.92
CA THR A 165 -30.36 24.59 11.05
C THR A 165 -28.98 25.14 10.69
N PRO A 166 -28.88 26.32 10.05
CA PRO A 166 -27.59 26.97 9.85
C PRO A 166 -26.86 27.15 11.19
N PRO A 167 -25.56 26.78 11.29
CA PRO A 167 -24.83 26.87 12.55
C PRO A 167 -24.63 28.33 12.97
N ALA A 168 -24.78 28.62 14.28
CA ALA A 168 -24.64 29.97 14.83
C ALA A 168 -23.18 30.47 14.93
N GLY A 169 -22.18 29.58 14.76
CA GLY A 169 -20.75 29.90 14.83
C GLY A 169 -19.85 28.65 14.68
N PRO A 170 -18.52 28.81 14.61
CA PRO A 170 -17.59 27.68 14.49
C PRO A 170 -17.57 26.85 15.79
N PRO A 171 -17.66 25.50 15.70
CA PRO A 171 -17.74 24.63 16.86
C PRO A 171 -16.40 24.52 17.61
N GLY A 172 -16.47 24.37 18.93
CA GLY A 172 -15.31 24.04 19.78
C GLY A 172 -15.00 22.54 19.80
N ASP A 173 -15.95 21.75 20.32
CA ASP A 173 -15.92 20.28 20.37
C ASP A 173 -17.00 19.70 19.46
N LEU A 174 -16.66 18.65 18.71
CA LEU A 174 -17.59 17.97 17.81
C LEU A 174 -17.77 16.51 18.15
N VAL A 175 -18.90 15.97 17.72
CA VAL A 175 -19.32 14.59 17.90
C VAL A 175 -19.69 14.00 16.55
N VAL A 176 -19.28 12.76 16.29
CA VAL A 176 -19.69 12.00 15.10
C VAL A 176 -20.40 10.74 15.57
N ILE A 177 -21.58 10.47 15.02
CA ILE A 177 -22.41 9.32 15.39
C ILE A 177 -22.70 8.46 14.17
N GLY A 178 -22.43 7.16 14.26
CA GLY A 178 -22.35 6.30 13.08
C GLY A 178 -22.26 4.81 13.35
N TYR A 179 -22.56 4.02 12.33
CA TYR A 179 -22.41 2.57 12.41
C TYR A 179 -20.96 2.15 12.14
N ALA A 180 -20.37 1.36 13.03
CA ALA A 180 -19.08 0.72 12.78
C ALA A 180 -19.30 -0.50 11.91
N LEU A 181 -18.72 -0.56 10.70
CA LEU A 181 -19.00 -1.66 9.74
C LEU A 181 -17.80 -2.57 9.44
N GLN A 182 -16.61 -2.22 9.91
CA GLN A 182 -15.43 -3.09 9.80
C GLN A 182 -15.64 -4.33 10.68
N ARG A 183 -15.25 -5.54 10.24
CA ARG A 183 -15.32 -6.79 11.04
C ARG A 183 -13.98 -7.24 11.63
N ASN A 184 -12.86 -6.68 11.16
CA ASN A 184 -11.51 -7.18 11.46
C ASN A 184 -10.78 -6.44 12.59
N VAL A 185 -11.47 -5.62 13.38
CA VAL A 185 -10.87 -4.99 14.57
C VAL A 185 -11.21 -5.84 15.78
N ALA A 186 -10.50 -6.98 15.93
CA ALA A 186 -10.73 -7.99 16.98
C ALA A 186 -10.86 -7.41 18.40
N PHE A 187 -10.18 -6.28 18.65
CA PHE A 187 -10.26 -5.51 19.89
C PHE A 187 -11.66 -4.97 20.20
N TYR A 188 -12.39 -4.42 19.23
CA TYR A 188 -13.73 -3.89 19.48
C TYR A 188 -14.73 -5.01 19.70
N GLU A 189 -14.54 -6.17 19.06
CA GLU A 189 -15.36 -7.37 19.30
C GLU A 189 -15.18 -7.91 20.73
N GLN A 190 -13.99 -7.80 21.33
CA GLN A 190 -13.75 -8.19 22.72
C GLN A 190 -14.39 -7.25 23.74
N LEU A 191 -14.38 -5.94 23.48
CA LEU A 191 -14.97 -4.93 24.38
C LEU A 191 -16.48 -4.78 24.19
N TYR A 192 -16.92 -4.89 22.94
CA TYR A 192 -18.30 -4.76 22.50
C TYR A 192 -18.59 -5.93 21.55
N PRO A 193 -18.95 -7.12 22.10
CA PRO A 193 -19.37 -8.24 21.27
C PRO A 193 -20.41 -7.80 20.24
N GLY A 194 -20.15 -8.09 18.96
CA GLY A 194 -20.92 -7.65 17.82
C GLY A 194 -20.73 -6.18 17.41
N TYR A 195 -19.55 -5.57 17.62
CA TYR A 195 -19.34 -4.14 17.34
C TYR A 195 -19.66 -3.77 15.87
N ALA A 196 -19.42 -4.70 14.95
CA ALA A 196 -19.76 -4.54 13.55
C ALA A 196 -21.29 -4.52 13.38
N GLY A 197 -21.80 -3.42 12.82
CA GLY A 197 -23.23 -3.16 12.67
C GLY A 197 -23.86 -2.46 13.87
N GLN A 198 -23.09 -2.06 14.89
CA GLN A 198 -23.58 -1.25 16.01
C GLN A 198 -23.32 0.24 15.83
N LEU A 199 -24.13 1.06 16.50
CA LEU A 199 -24.06 2.51 16.48
C LEU A 199 -23.14 3.02 17.60
N PHE A 200 -22.14 3.83 17.23
CA PHE A 200 -21.22 4.47 18.16
C PHE A 200 -21.18 5.98 18.00
N LEU A 201 -20.63 6.62 19.02
CA LEU A 201 -20.39 8.05 19.10
C LEU A 201 -18.92 8.29 19.39
N GLY A 202 -18.24 9.09 18.56
CA GLY A 202 -16.87 9.54 18.79
C GLY A 202 -16.77 11.04 18.99
N ILE A 203 -15.87 11.43 19.89
CA ILE A 203 -15.63 12.83 20.26
C ILE A 203 -14.33 13.30 19.61
N GLY A 204 -14.32 14.54 19.12
CA GLY A 204 -13.13 15.15 18.54
C GLY A 204 -13.25 16.66 18.39
N GLY A 205 -12.36 17.23 17.59
CA GLY A 205 -12.28 18.66 17.36
C GLY A 205 -11.95 18.99 15.91
N ARG A 206 -12.22 20.24 15.52
CA ARG A 206 -11.91 20.76 14.18
C ARG A 206 -10.41 20.95 14.00
N ARG A 207 -9.92 20.75 12.78
CA ARG A 207 -8.54 21.03 12.35
C ARG A 207 -8.51 22.22 11.37
N THR A 208 -7.48 23.06 11.47
CA THR A 208 -7.40 24.39 10.83
C THR A 208 -6.49 24.42 9.60
N THR A 209 -6.42 23.31 8.88
CA THR A 209 -5.51 23.12 7.75
C THR A 209 -6.12 23.51 6.41
N ARG A 210 -7.43 23.78 6.38
CA ARG A 210 -8.16 24.32 5.23
C ARG A 210 -8.54 25.79 5.45
N PRO A 211 -8.70 26.57 4.36
CA PRO A 211 -9.24 27.92 4.44
C PRO A 211 -10.59 27.94 5.18
N PRO A 212 -10.88 28.97 6.01
CA PRO A 212 -12.12 29.06 6.78
C PRO A 212 -13.41 29.03 5.94
N ASP A 213 -13.31 29.43 4.67
CA ASP A 213 -14.36 29.51 3.66
C ASP A 213 -14.51 28.24 2.81
N ALA A 214 -13.67 27.21 3.05
CA ALA A 214 -13.77 25.96 2.32
C ALA A 214 -15.11 25.24 2.61
N PRO A 215 -15.77 24.65 1.59
CA PRO A 215 -17.03 23.93 1.75
C PRO A 215 -16.89 22.63 2.56
N VAL A 216 -15.66 22.17 2.79
CA VAL A 216 -15.30 20.96 3.53
C VAL A 216 -14.29 21.32 4.63
N PHE A 217 -14.44 20.71 5.81
CA PHE A 217 -13.51 20.85 6.94
C PHE A 217 -12.95 19.51 7.39
N GLU A 218 -11.84 19.58 8.12
CA GLU A 218 -11.18 18.42 8.70
C GLU A 218 -11.48 18.31 10.20
N HIS A 219 -11.71 17.09 10.67
CA HIS A 219 -11.92 16.76 12.08
C HIS A 219 -11.19 15.47 12.44
N ASP A 220 -11.14 15.15 13.73
CA ASP A 220 -10.48 13.94 14.21
C ASP A 220 -11.30 13.13 15.24
N ALA A 221 -12.60 13.43 15.32
CA ALA A 221 -13.57 12.48 15.86
C ALA A 221 -13.59 11.23 14.98
N THR A 222 -13.59 10.04 15.60
CA THR A 222 -13.68 8.69 15.01
C THR A 222 -12.61 8.37 13.95
N THR A 223 -11.58 7.58 14.28
CA THR A 223 -10.55 7.15 13.30
C THR A 223 -10.73 5.71 12.80
N ILE A 224 -11.95 5.18 12.87
CA ILE A 224 -12.25 3.79 12.48
C ILE A 224 -12.89 3.83 11.09
N ARG A 225 -12.48 2.92 10.17
CA ARG A 225 -13.10 2.81 8.83
C ARG A 225 -14.57 2.34 8.96
N GLY A 226 -15.46 2.88 8.12
CA GLY A 226 -16.90 2.53 8.10
C GLY A 226 -17.89 3.63 8.55
N TYR A 227 -17.42 4.84 8.86
CA TYR A 227 -18.24 5.99 9.32
C TYR A 227 -18.75 6.90 8.19
N SER A 228 -18.69 6.47 6.93
CA SER A 228 -19.18 7.29 5.81
C SER A 228 -20.68 7.58 5.92
N GLY A 229 -21.03 8.85 5.72
CA GLY A 229 -22.41 9.35 5.79
C GLY A 229 -22.88 9.79 7.17
N CYS A 230 -22.02 9.73 8.20
CA CYS A 230 -22.39 10.11 9.56
C CYS A 230 -22.67 11.61 9.71
N PRO A 231 -23.67 12.02 10.49
CA PRO A 231 -23.82 13.41 10.87
C PRO A 231 -22.69 13.81 11.83
N VAL A 232 -22.10 14.98 11.56
CA VAL A 232 -21.17 15.66 12.45
C VAL A 232 -21.97 16.70 13.24
N LEU A 233 -21.87 16.65 14.56
CA LEU A 233 -22.65 17.43 15.50
C LEU A 233 -21.75 18.37 16.29
N ASP A 234 -22.25 19.55 16.61
CA ASP A 234 -21.70 20.35 17.70
C ASP A 234 -22.07 19.70 19.04
N ARG A 235 -21.08 19.43 19.90
CA ARG A 235 -21.27 18.66 21.14
C ARG A 235 -22.24 19.35 22.11
N THR A 236 -22.24 20.68 22.14
CA THR A 236 -22.99 21.47 23.12
C THR A 236 -24.45 21.63 22.70
N SER A 237 -24.66 22.08 21.46
CA SER A 237 -26.00 22.37 20.93
C SER A 237 -26.71 21.12 20.41
N GLY A 238 -25.96 20.15 19.90
CA GLY A 238 -26.46 18.99 19.16
C GLY A 238 -26.88 19.28 17.73
N GLN A 239 -26.61 20.50 17.23
CA GLN A 239 -26.87 20.85 15.85
C GLN A 239 -25.98 20.05 14.91
N VAL A 240 -26.55 19.58 13.79
CA VAL A 240 -25.76 19.01 12.70
C VAL A 240 -25.01 20.15 12.02
N ILE A 241 -23.69 20.05 12.01
CA ILE A 241 -22.77 21.04 11.43
C ILE A 241 -22.18 20.54 10.12
N GLY A 242 -22.22 19.23 9.87
CA GLY A 242 -21.72 18.66 8.62
C GLY A 242 -22.08 17.19 8.44
N LEU A 243 -21.64 16.65 7.31
CA LEU A 243 -21.73 15.23 6.97
C LEU A 243 -20.32 14.68 6.73
N HIS A 244 -19.97 13.63 7.45
CA HIS A 244 -18.69 12.92 7.32
C HIS A 244 -18.70 12.03 6.07
N PHE A 245 -17.65 12.07 5.26
CA PHE A 245 -17.57 11.25 4.04
C PHE A 245 -16.19 10.64 3.77
N GLN A 246 -15.14 10.96 4.52
CA GLN A 246 -13.84 10.30 4.31
C GLN A 246 -12.96 10.37 5.56
N GLY A 247 -12.17 9.33 5.84
CA GLY A 247 -10.93 9.45 6.60
C GLY A 247 -9.78 9.63 5.62
N SER A 248 -9.00 10.69 5.72
CA SER A 248 -7.99 11.10 4.72
C SER A 248 -6.78 10.16 4.61
N GLY A 249 -6.90 8.91 5.08
CA GLY A 249 -5.95 7.81 4.92
C GLY A 249 -6.25 6.84 3.77
N GLY A 250 -7.01 7.24 2.75
CA GLY A 250 -7.45 6.35 1.65
C GLY A 250 -7.13 6.82 0.23
N GLY A 251 -6.29 7.82 0.01
CA GLY A 251 -6.02 8.24 -1.36
C GLY A 251 -4.85 9.21 -1.52
N THR A 252 -4.00 8.89 -2.48
CA THR A 252 -2.82 9.62 -3.00
C THR A 252 -1.49 9.40 -2.26
N MET A 253 -0.52 8.88 -3.03
CA MET A 253 0.88 8.60 -2.68
C MET A 253 1.74 9.83 -2.33
N LEU A 254 1.15 10.99 -2.02
CA LEU A 254 1.88 12.26 -1.93
C LEU A 254 1.42 13.21 -0.81
N ARG A 255 0.68 12.72 0.20
CA ARG A 255 0.25 13.57 1.33
C ARG A 255 1.16 13.42 2.56
N SER A 256 1.35 14.55 3.24
CA SER A 256 2.09 14.61 4.51
C SER A 256 1.52 13.60 5.54
N PRO A 257 2.34 12.83 6.26
CA PRO A 257 1.92 11.78 7.22
C PRO A 257 0.93 12.20 8.31
N GLY A 258 0.79 13.50 8.59
CA GLY A 258 -0.22 14.01 9.53
C GLY A 258 -1.63 14.15 8.96
N ALA A 259 -1.79 14.10 7.63
CA ALA A 259 -3.07 14.22 6.96
C ALA A 259 -3.82 12.89 6.86
N SER A 260 -3.17 11.73 7.03
CA SER A 260 -3.86 10.42 7.02
C SER A 260 -4.70 10.13 8.26
N ASP A 261 -4.54 10.93 9.31
CA ASP A 261 -5.19 10.76 10.63
C ASP A 261 -6.43 11.65 10.83
N TRP A 262 -6.83 12.41 9.80
CA TRP A 262 -7.98 13.31 9.82
C TRP A 262 -9.15 12.72 9.05
N ASN A 263 -10.30 13.32 9.26
CA ASN A 263 -11.52 12.98 8.58
C ASN A 263 -12.12 14.22 7.94
N ASP A 264 -12.70 14.05 6.77
CA ASP A 264 -13.38 15.08 6.00
C ASP A 264 -14.87 15.07 6.27
N ALA A 265 -15.39 16.28 6.43
CA ALA A 265 -16.82 16.53 6.50
C ALA A 265 -17.21 17.77 5.69
N VAL A 266 -18.32 17.66 4.97
CA VAL A 266 -18.90 18.80 4.23
C VAL A 266 -19.76 19.63 5.18
N TRP A 267 -19.62 20.96 5.15
CA TRP A 267 -20.43 21.86 5.98
C TRP A 267 -21.90 21.81 5.57
N THR A 268 -22.80 21.83 6.55
CA THR A 268 -24.25 21.99 6.28
C THR A 268 -24.54 23.24 5.47
N LEU A 269 -23.85 24.35 5.75
CA LEU A 269 -23.99 25.59 5.00
C LEU A 269 -23.67 25.42 3.50
N ALA A 270 -22.75 24.51 3.13
CA ALA A 270 -22.38 24.30 1.73
C ALA A 270 -23.50 23.59 0.94
N PHE A 271 -24.14 22.58 1.54
CA PHE A 271 -25.19 21.81 0.85
C PHE A 271 -26.62 22.31 1.09
N MET A 272 -26.85 23.24 2.01
CA MET A 272 -28.16 23.86 2.25
C MET A 272 -28.47 25.05 1.33
N GLN A 273 -27.62 25.33 0.34
CA GLN A 273 -27.78 26.43 -0.61
C GLN A 273 -28.24 25.95 -1.99
N GLY A 274 -28.78 26.87 -2.80
CA GLY A 274 -29.16 26.62 -4.19
C GLY A 274 -30.23 25.54 -4.36
N TRP A 275 -30.17 24.83 -5.51
CA TRP A 275 -31.12 23.76 -5.83
C TRP A 275 -30.98 22.55 -4.89
N LEU A 276 -29.77 22.29 -4.37
CA LEU A 276 -29.52 21.18 -3.45
C LEU A 276 -30.21 21.42 -2.11
N GLY A 277 -30.14 22.63 -1.57
CA GLY A 277 -30.88 23.02 -0.37
C GLY A 277 -32.40 22.88 -0.56
N GLN A 278 -32.92 23.22 -1.74
CA GLN A 278 -34.35 23.01 -2.06
C GLN A 278 -34.73 21.53 -2.14
N ILE A 279 -33.84 20.67 -2.65
CA ILE A 279 -34.04 19.22 -2.57
C ILE A 279 -34.00 18.78 -1.11
N ILE A 280 -33.00 19.15 -0.32
CA ILE A 280 -32.93 18.71 1.08
C ILE A 280 -34.15 19.16 1.89
N ALA A 281 -34.67 20.36 1.63
CA ALA A 281 -35.85 20.91 2.27
C ALA A 281 -37.19 20.29 1.80
N GLY A 282 -37.18 19.41 0.79
CA GLY A 282 -38.40 18.81 0.23
C GLY A 282 -39.16 19.70 -0.76
N ASN A 283 -38.64 20.89 -1.09
CA ASN A 283 -39.29 21.84 -2.01
C ASN A 283 -39.04 21.52 -3.49
N LEU A 284 -38.00 20.74 -3.77
CA LEU A 284 -37.65 20.26 -5.11
C LEU A 284 -37.49 18.73 -5.09
N HIS A 285 -37.98 18.04 -6.12
CA HIS A 285 -38.01 16.56 -6.18
C HIS A 285 -37.13 15.97 -7.28
N GLN A 286 -36.56 16.80 -8.14
CA GLN A 286 -35.61 16.43 -9.19
C GLN A 286 -34.57 17.56 -9.33
N PRO A 287 -33.28 17.24 -9.45
CA PRO A 287 -32.25 18.25 -9.68
C PRO A 287 -32.38 18.86 -11.08
N PRO A 288 -31.95 20.13 -11.27
CA PRO A 288 -31.90 20.73 -12.62
C PRO A 288 -30.98 19.93 -13.55
N PRO A 289 -31.16 20.02 -14.89
CA PRO A 289 -30.25 19.45 -15.89
C PRO A 289 -28.95 20.27 -16.00
N ASP A 290 -28.35 20.58 -14.86
CA ASP A 290 -27.03 21.18 -14.71
C ASP A 290 -26.00 20.02 -14.59
N PRO A 291 -24.74 20.17 -15.02
CA PRO A 291 -23.80 19.04 -15.07
C PRO A 291 -23.62 18.39 -13.68
N ALA A 292 -23.46 17.07 -13.67
CA ALA A 292 -23.18 16.28 -12.47
C ALA A 292 -21.73 16.49 -12.26
N ILE A 293 -21.49 17.45 -11.40
CA ILE A 293 -20.19 17.71 -10.87
C ILE A 293 -19.92 16.59 -9.85
N ILE A 294 -19.44 15.43 -10.34
CA ILE A 294 -18.40 14.71 -9.60
C ILE A 294 -17.11 15.53 -9.79
N HIS A 295 -17.10 16.82 -9.42
CA HIS A 295 -15.85 17.50 -9.09
C HIS A 295 -15.60 17.14 -7.65
N TRP A 296 -14.77 16.13 -7.53
CA TRP A 296 -14.04 15.89 -6.33
C TRP A 296 -13.17 17.14 -6.03
N ILE A 297 -13.22 17.66 -4.80
CA ILE A 297 -12.63 18.97 -4.47
C ILE A 297 -11.44 18.83 -3.52
N GLY A 298 -10.50 17.94 -3.85
CA GLY A 298 -9.39 17.63 -2.94
C GLY A 298 -8.00 17.27 -3.51
N GLY A 299 -7.50 17.74 -4.69
CA GLY A 299 -6.21 17.27 -5.37
C GLY A 299 -6.24 16.32 -6.65
N ALA A 300 -5.74 15.06 -6.61
CA ALA A 300 -6.05 13.89 -7.50
C ALA A 300 -7.47 13.24 -7.48
N GLU A 301 -8.31 13.29 -8.55
CA GLU A 301 -9.60 12.53 -8.65
C GLU A 301 -9.53 11.13 -8.01
N PRO A 302 -10.51 10.70 -7.20
CA PRO A 302 -10.53 9.40 -6.59
C PRO A 302 -10.84 8.44 -7.73
N ARG A 303 -9.81 7.74 -8.20
CA ARG A 303 -10.03 6.54 -9.00
C ARG A 303 -11.04 5.66 -8.26
N PRO A 304 -11.99 5.03 -8.96
CA PRO A 304 -13.12 4.34 -8.35
C PRO A 304 -12.65 3.11 -7.56
N LEU A 305 -12.22 3.29 -6.31
CA LEU A 305 -11.67 2.22 -5.47
C LEU A 305 -11.98 2.39 -3.97
N GLU A 306 -12.09 1.23 -3.32
CA GLU A 306 -12.00 0.91 -1.89
C GLU A 306 -13.26 0.66 -1.06
N MET A 307 -14.49 0.91 -1.54
CA MET A 307 -15.68 0.57 -0.73
C MET A 307 -16.60 -0.53 -1.27
N GLN A 308 -16.42 -0.93 -2.53
CA GLN A 308 -17.12 -2.08 -3.09
C GLN A 308 -16.44 -3.41 -2.71
N ASP A 309 -15.19 -3.38 -2.24
CA ASP A 309 -14.35 -4.58 -2.08
C ASP A 309 -14.75 -5.45 -0.88
N ASP A 310 -15.14 -4.83 0.24
CA ASP A 310 -15.63 -5.58 1.41
C ASP A 310 -17.03 -6.17 1.17
N LEU A 311 -17.84 -5.57 0.29
CA LEU A 311 -19.21 -6.02 -0.02
C LEU A 311 -19.28 -7.01 -1.19
N LEU A 312 -18.46 -6.81 -2.22
CA LEU A 312 -18.30 -7.76 -3.33
C LEU A 312 -17.61 -9.06 -2.88
N SER A 313 -16.92 -9.06 -1.73
CA SER A 313 -16.43 -10.29 -1.10
C SER A 313 -17.55 -11.25 -0.67
N LEU A 314 -18.74 -10.73 -0.33
CA LEU A 314 -19.87 -11.52 0.17
C LEU A 314 -20.88 -11.92 -0.92
N ALA A 315 -20.93 -11.24 -2.06
CA ALA A 315 -21.89 -11.50 -3.14
C ALA A 315 -21.46 -12.61 -4.13
N SER A 316 -20.49 -13.44 -3.75
CA SER A 316 -19.92 -14.52 -4.58
C SER A 316 -20.82 -15.76 -4.68
N PHE A 317 -22.12 -15.59 -4.98
CA PHE A 317 -22.94 -16.70 -5.48
C PHE A 317 -23.92 -16.19 -6.54
N GLY A 318 -23.46 -16.31 -7.79
CA GLY A 318 -24.30 -16.47 -8.98
C GLY A 318 -24.99 -15.23 -9.50
N LEU A 319 -24.37 -14.52 -10.46
CA LEU A 319 -25.06 -13.80 -11.54
C LEU A 319 -24.20 -13.77 -12.84
N PRO A 320 -24.84 -13.64 -14.03
CA PRO A 320 -24.34 -14.17 -15.32
C PRO A 320 -23.58 -13.16 -16.19
N GLN A 321 -22.99 -13.69 -17.28
CA GLN A 321 -22.28 -13.01 -18.38
C GLN A 321 -22.98 -11.76 -18.95
N ALA A 322 -22.20 -10.66 -19.14
CA ALA A 322 -22.32 -9.77 -20.30
C ALA A 322 -21.01 -8.97 -20.56
N ALA A 323 -20.49 -9.14 -21.79
CA ALA A 323 -19.63 -8.34 -22.70
C ALA A 323 -18.71 -7.16 -22.25
N PRO A 324 -17.64 -6.86 -23.03
CA PRO A 324 -16.37 -6.32 -22.54
C PRO A 324 -16.20 -4.81 -22.79
N ASP A 325 -15.64 -4.09 -21.81
CA ASP A 325 -14.84 -2.89 -22.07
C ASP A 325 -13.35 -3.18 -21.79
N ASP A 326 -12.59 -2.97 -22.87
CA ASP A 326 -11.15 -2.76 -23.16
C ASP A 326 -10.08 -2.46 -22.09
N GLY A 327 -10.28 -2.72 -20.79
CA GLY A 327 -9.27 -2.43 -19.76
C GLY A 327 -8.01 -3.30 -19.81
N SER A 328 -6.98 -2.91 -20.58
CA SER A 328 -5.66 -3.54 -20.56
C SER A 328 -4.92 -3.21 -19.26
N GLY A 329 -4.89 -4.16 -18.33
CA GLY A 329 -4.15 -4.06 -17.06
C GLY A 329 -2.66 -4.44 -17.14
N VAL A 330 -2.12 -4.65 -18.35
CA VAL A 330 -0.71 -5.01 -18.54
C VAL A 330 -0.04 -4.15 -19.59
N VAL A 331 1.24 -3.85 -19.39
CA VAL A 331 2.10 -3.17 -20.36
C VAL A 331 3.23 -4.08 -20.84
N ALA A 332 3.78 -3.80 -22.02
CA ALA A 332 4.97 -4.49 -22.51
C ALA A 332 6.16 -4.21 -21.58
N ASP A 333 7.01 -5.22 -21.37
CA ASP A 333 8.20 -5.07 -20.56
C ASP A 333 9.21 -4.14 -21.26
N ARG A 334 9.67 -3.11 -20.57
CA ARG A 334 10.77 -2.25 -21.06
C ARG A 334 12.07 -3.06 -21.16
N PRO A 335 12.98 -2.79 -22.10
CA PRO A 335 14.26 -3.49 -22.15
C PRO A 335 15.07 -3.33 -20.85
N ASP A 336 15.56 -4.44 -20.30
CA ASP A 336 16.48 -4.47 -19.15
C ASP A 336 17.64 -5.42 -19.47
N ALA A 337 18.86 -4.89 -19.58
CA ALA A 337 20.04 -5.67 -19.94
C ALA A 337 20.43 -6.72 -18.88
N ARG A 338 19.83 -6.66 -17.69
CA ARG A 338 20.04 -7.62 -16.59
C ARG A 338 19.12 -8.84 -16.71
N ASP A 339 18.14 -8.81 -17.61
CA ASP A 339 17.26 -9.95 -17.87
C ASP A 339 18.08 -11.16 -18.30
N ARG A 340 17.93 -12.26 -17.56
CA ARG A 340 18.56 -13.52 -17.92
C ARG A 340 17.74 -14.19 -19.02
N MET A 341 18.38 -14.50 -20.14
CA MET A 341 17.73 -15.22 -21.24
C MET A 341 17.59 -16.72 -20.90
N TYR A 342 16.45 -17.29 -21.28
CA TYR A 342 16.26 -18.73 -21.33
C TYR A 342 17.18 -19.34 -22.38
N GLN A 343 17.81 -20.45 -22.04
CA GLN A 343 18.63 -21.24 -22.95
C GLN A 343 17.96 -22.61 -23.10
N PRO A 344 17.51 -22.98 -24.31
CA PRO A 344 16.87 -24.27 -24.56
C PRO A 344 17.76 -25.45 -24.16
N GLY A 345 17.14 -26.51 -23.62
CA GLY A 345 17.83 -27.78 -23.46
C GLY A 345 18.26 -28.39 -24.82
N ALA A 346 19.18 -29.35 -24.79
CA ALA A 346 19.67 -30.05 -25.99
C ALA A 346 18.66 -31.07 -26.58
N GLY A 347 17.44 -31.16 -26.03
CA GLY A 347 16.41 -32.06 -26.51
C GLY A 347 15.80 -31.59 -27.84
N ARG A 348 15.23 -32.52 -28.61
CA ARG A 348 14.43 -32.17 -29.78
C ARG A 348 13.05 -31.62 -29.37
N SER A 349 12.51 -30.67 -30.13
CA SER A 349 11.12 -30.25 -29.99
C SER A 349 10.18 -31.40 -30.34
N LEU A 350 9.15 -31.61 -29.53
CA LEU A 350 8.05 -32.50 -29.85
C LEU A 350 7.19 -31.89 -30.97
N ALA A 351 6.41 -32.75 -31.65
CA ALA A 351 5.50 -32.31 -32.72
C ALA A 351 4.22 -31.63 -32.18
N ALA A 352 3.86 -31.93 -30.94
CA ALA A 352 2.75 -31.32 -30.22
C ALA A 352 2.89 -31.56 -28.72
N VAL A 353 2.38 -30.63 -27.91
CA VAL A 353 2.22 -30.74 -26.47
C VAL A 353 0.76 -30.46 -26.14
N ALA A 354 0.10 -31.41 -25.47
CA ALA A 354 -1.32 -31.30 -25.10
C ALA A 354 -1.56 -30.15 -24.11
N PRO A 355 -2.75 -29.52 -24.13
CA PRO A 355 -3.06 -28.47 -23.15
C PRO A 355 -3.07 -29.02 -21.73
N TRP A 356 -2.45 -28.28 -20.82
CA TRP A 356 -2.47 -28.56 -19.41
C TRP A 356 -3.87 -28.31 -18.79
N ARG A 357 -4.45 -29.31 -18.12
CA ARG A 357 -5.80 -29.22 -17.53
C ARG A 357 -5.77 -28.74 -16.07
N GLY A 358 -5.12 -27.59 -15.83
CA GLY A 358 -5.05 -26.95 -14.51
C GLY A 358 -6.24 -26.05 -14.16
N PRO A 359 -6.18 -25.35 -13.01
CA PRO A 359 -7.16 -24.36 -12.61
C PRO A 359 -7.29 -23.21 -13.63
N VAL A 360 -8.53 -22.80 -13.93
CA VAL A 360 -8.84 -21.68 -14.82
C VAL A 360 -9.30 -20.49 -13.99
N GLY A 361 -8.48 -19.44 -13.92
CA GLY A 361 -8.80 -18.22 -13.17
C GLY A 361 -9.88 -17.36 -13.83
N ASN A 362 -10.44 -16.42 -13.06
CA ASN A 362 -11.31 -15.37 -13.58
C ASN A 362 -10.94 -14.02 -12.95
N GLN A 363 -10.35 -13.12 -13.73
CA GLN A 363 -9.97 -11.79 -13.28
C GLN A 363 -11.13 -10.79 -13.25
N PHE A 364 -12.28 -11.15 -13.80
CA PHE A 364 -13.41 -10.27 -14.04
C PHE A 364 -12.98 -9.05 -14.87
N HIS A 365 -13.14 -7.83 -14.37
CA HIS A 365 -12.72 -6.62 -15.09
C HIS A 365 -11.45 -5.99 -14.48
N GLU A 366 -10.79 -6.62 -13.49
CA GLU A 366 -9.59 -6.08 -12.86
C GLU A 366 -8.34 -6.36 -13.72
N GLY A 367 -7.36 -5.46 -13.68
CA GLY A 367 -6.12 -5.52 -14.45
C GLY A 367 -5.13 -6.62 -14.04
N SER A 368 -5.54 -7.67 -13.33
CA SER A 368 -4.65 -8.67 -12.71
C SER A 368 -4.23 -9.83 -13.62
N CYS A 369 -4.36 -9.69 -14.94
CA CYS A 369 -4.06 -10.77 -15.91
C CYS A 369 -2.63 -11.34 -15.77
N ALA A 370 -1.63 -10.48 -15.54
CA ALA A 370 -0.25 -10.92 -15.35
C ALA A 370 -0.07 -11.75 -14.06
N ALA A 371 -0.77 -11.40 -12.97
CA ALA A 371 -0.75 -12.17 -11.73
C ALA A 371 -1.41 -13.55 -11.90
N PHE A 372 -2.52 -13.64 -12.64
CA PHE A 372 -3.12 -14.92 -13.00
C PHE A 372 -2.21 -15.79 -13.86
N ALA A 373 -1.51 -15.18 -14.83
CA ALA A 373 -0.56 -15.90 -15.67
C ALA A 373 0.57 -16.51 -14.83
N VAL A 374 1.15 -15.73 -13.91
CA VAL A 374 2.18 -16.22 -12.98
C VAL A 374 1.62 -17.29 -12.03
N ALA A 375 0.42 -17.12 -11.48
CA ALA A 375 -0.21 -18.11 -10.61
C ALA A 375 -0.45 -19.45 -11.32
N ALA A 376 -0.91 -19.44 -12.57
CA ALA A 376 -1.07 -20.65 -13.38
C ALA A 376 0.28 -21.33 -13.67
N ALA A 377 1.34 -20.56 -13.93
CA ALA A 377 2.69 -21.11 -14.11
C ALA A 377 3.27 -21.69 -12.81
N ILE A 378 3.01 -21.06 -11.65
CA ILE A 378 3.36 -21.60 -10.32
C ILE A 378 2.65 -22.94 -10.10
N GLU A 379 1.34 -22.97 -10.33
CA GLU A 379 0.52 -24.17 -10.16
C GLU A 379 1.01 -25.33 -11.03
N ARG A 380 1.36 -25.05 -12.30
CA ARG A 380 1.94 -26.05 -13.20
C ARG A 380 3.22 -26.66 -12.64
N GLN A 381 4.06 -25.89 -11.94
CA GLN A 381 5.29 -26.42 -11.32
C GLN A 381 5.07 -27.11 -10.00
N LEU A 382 4.09 -26.67 -9.22
CA LEU A 382 3.72 -27.35 -7.99
C LEU A 382 3.22 -28.77 -8.29
N GLN A 383 2.56 -28.99 -9.43
CA GLN A 383 2.11 -30.32 -9.87
C GLN A 383 3.21 -31.35 -10.06
N ASP A 384 4.45 -30.92 -10.29
CA ASP A 384 5.58 -31.84 -10.43
C ASP A 384 6.16 -32.25 -9.06
N ARG A 385 5.59 -31.77 -7.94
CA ARG A 385 6.00 -32.14 -6.58
C ARG A 385 5.20 -33.35 -6.08
N ASP A 386 5.90 -34.26 -5.39
CA ASP A 386 5.30 -35.48 -4.83
C ASP A 386 4.20 -35.21 -3.79
N ASP A 387 4.24 -34.06 -3.11
CA ASP A 387 3.30 -33.66 -2.06
C ASP A 387 2.11 -32.82 -2.56
N TYR A 388 2.01 -32.60 -3.87
CA TYR A 388 0.99 -31.72 -4.42
C TYR A 388 -0.37 -32.40 -4.57
N THR A 389 -1.41 -31.71 -4.08
CA THR A 389 -2.81 -32.07 -4.32
C THR A 389 -3.48 -30.94 -5.08
N LEU A 390 -4.08 -31.25 -6.23
CA LEU A 390 -4.79 -30.27 -7.05
C LEU A 390 -5.95 -29.64 -6.26
N CYS A 391 -5.92 -28.32 -6.11
CA CYS A 391 -7.02 -27.58 -5.49
C CYS A 391 -8.29 -27.64 -6.37
N PRO A 392 -9.49 -27.75 -5.77
CA PRO A 392 -10.73 -27.61 -6.53
C PRO A 392 -10.83 -26.21 -7.14
N TRP A 393 -11.32 -26.14 -8.37
CA TRP A 393 -11.65 -24.87 -9.02
C TRP A 393 -12.60 -24.03 -8.13
N PRO A 394 -12.45 -22.69 -8.05
CA PRO A 394 -11.53 -21.82 -8.81
C PRO A 394 -10.16 -21.57 -8.16
N GLN A 395 -9.78 -22.32 -7.13
CA GLN A 395 -8.65 -21.94 -6.27
C GLN A 395 -7.30 -22.34 -6.88
N PHE A 396 -6.42 -21.35 -7.03
CA PHE A 396 -4.98 -21.61 -7.19
C PHE A 396 -4.36 -21.95 -5.83
N THR A 397 -3.21 -22.59 -5.81
CA THR A 397 -2.43 -22.76 -4.57
C THR A 397 -1.82 -21.43 -4.15
N ALA A 398 -1.25 -20.68 -5.09
CA ALA A 398 -0.60 -19.39 -4.85
C ALA A 398 -1.59 -18.21 -4.92
N SER A 399 -1.47 -17.27 -3.97
CA SER A 399 -2.32 -16.09 -3.89
C SER A 399 -2.14 -15.16 -5.10
N VAL A 400 -3.17 -15.05 -5.96
CA VAL A 400 -3.18 -14.12 -7.09
C VAL A 400 -3.18 -12.67 -6.58
N ARG A 401 -3.92 -12.40 -5.49
CA ARG A 401 -3.98 -11.07 -4.87
C ARG A 401 -2.60 -10.60 -4.39
N MET A 402 -1.84 -11.47 -3.73
CA MET A 402 -0.49 -11.13 -3.30
C MET A 402 0.46 -10.92 -4.49
N LEU A 403 0.37 -11.75 -5.54
CA LEU A 403 1.19 -11.57 -6.75
C LEU A 403 0.93 -10.21 -7.42
N ASP A 404 -0.34 -9.83 -7.61
CA ASP A 404 -0.73 -8.54 -8.19
C ASP A 404 -0.21 -7.37 -7.35
N ARG A 405 -0.44 -7.41 -6.04
CA ARG A 405 -0.14 -6.29 -5.15
C ARG A 405 1.35 -6.16 -4.86
N MET A 406 2.09 -7.26 -4.86
CA MET A 406 3.55 -7.23 -4.82
C MET A 406 4.15 -6.75 -6.14
N ALA A 407 3.52 -7.01 -7.30
CA ALA A 407 4.02 -6.50 -8.58
C ALA A 407 4.14 -4.97 -8.57
N ARG A 408 3.09 -4.29 -8.11
CA ARG A 408 3.01 -2.82 -8.06
C ARG A 408 4.15 -2.17 -7.27
N ARG A 409 4.62 -2.82 -6.20
CA ARG A 409 5.76 -2.34 -5.38
C ARG A 409 7.13 -2.50 -6.04
N HIS A 410 7.22 -3.36 -7.05
CA HIS A 410 8.45 -3.69 -7.78
C HIS A 410 8.38 -3.25 -9.23
N ASP A 411 7.35 -2.48 -9.60
CA ASP A 411 7.25 -1.87 -10.91
C ASP A 411 8.18 -0.65 -10.94
N GLU A 412 9.28 -0.76 -11.68
CA GLU A 412 10.37 0.21 -11.68
C GLU A 412 9.97 1.56 -12.30
N TRP A 413 8.73 1.70 -12.80
CA TRP A 413 8.25 2.85 -13.59
C TRP A 413 6.76 3.17 -13.35
N LEU A 414 6.35 3.20 -12.07
CA LEU A 414 4.98 3.49 -11.59
C LEU A 414 4.34 4.77 -12.16
N ASP A 415 5.14 5.70 -12.68
CA ASP A 415 4.70 7.04 -13.11
C ASP A 415 3.95 7.05 -14.46
N ASP A 416 3.95 5.95 -15.22
CA ASP A 416 3.54 5.97 -16.63
C ASP A 416 2.11 5.46 -16.92
N VAL A 417 1.45 4.68 -16.04
CA VAL A 417 0.07 4.21 -16.26
C VAL A 417 -0.69 4.01 -14.95
N GLN A 418 -1.94 4.49 -14.87
CA GLN A 418 -2.75 4.42 -13.65
C GLN A 418 -2.96 2.98 -13.15
N ASP A 419 -3.26 2.00 -14.00
CA ASP A 419 -3.69 0.66 -13.53
C ASP A 419 -2.97 -0.54 -14.20
N GLY A 420 -1.90 -0.29 -14.96
CA GLY A 420 -1.12 -1.35 -15.62
C GLY A 420 0.08 -1.80 -14.80
N THR A 421 0.31 -3.12 -14.68
CA THR A 421 1.59 -3.68 -14.22
C THR A 421 2.26 -4.44 -15.37
N SER A 422 3.56 -4.72 -15.28
CA SER A 422 4.25 -5.55 -16.29
C SER A 422 4.38 -7.00 -15.84
N LEU A 423 4.53 -7.94 -16.78
CA LEU A 423 4.76 -9.35 -16.44
C LEU A 423 6.09 -9.50 -15.66
N ARG A 424 7.11 -8.72 -16.03
CA ARG A 424 8.36 -8.65 -15.25
C ARG A 424 8.14 -8.11 -13.83
N ALA A 425 7.28 -7.11 -13.62
CA ALA A 425 6.99 -6.59 -12.29
C ALA A 425 6.37 -7.66 -11.38
N VAL A 426 5.44 -8.48 -11.88
CA VAL A 426 4.87 -9.61 -11.12
C VAL A 426 5.97 -10.62 -10.76
N LEU A 427 6.84 -10.99 -11.71
CA LEU A 427 7.96 -11.89 -11.47
C LEU A 427 8.97 -11.33 -10.45
N LYS A 428 9.29 -10.02 -10.52
CA LYS A 428 10.16 -9.34 -9.54
C LYS A 428 9.51 -9.30 -8.15
N GLY A 429 8.22 -8.97 -8.07
CA GLY A 429 7.44 -9.02 -6.83
C GLY A 429 7.47 -10.41 -6.20
N PHE A 430 7.29 -11.45 -7.01
CA PHE A 430 7.39 -12.84 -6.57
C PHE A 430 8.82 -13.22 -6.15
N TYR A 431 9.85 -12.81 -6.89
CA TYR A 431 11.26 -13.03 -6.55
C TYR A 431 11.63 -12.48 -5.17
N HIS A 432 11.20 -11.26 -4.88
CA HIS A 432 11.60 -10.57 -3.65
C HIS A 432 10.81 -10.99 -2.42
N ASN A 433 9.56 -11.44 -2.56
CA ASN A 433 8.65 -11.67 -1.44
C ASN A 433 8.18 -13.12 -1.27
N GLY A 434 8.29 -13.94 -2.32
CA GLY A 434 7.54 -15.19 -2.43
C GLY A 434 6.04 -14.93 -2.58
N VAL A 435 5.21 -15.96 -2.36
CA VAL A 435 3.75 -15.83 -2.39
C VAL A 435 3.08 -16.73 -1.36
N CYS A 436 2.12 -16.19 -0.60
CA CYS A 436 1.32 -16.98 0.35
C CYS A 436 0.27 -17.84 -0.38
N ARG A 437 -0.45 -18.67 0.37
CA ARG A 437 -1.50 -19.50 -0.23
C ARG A 437 -2.73 -18.66 -0.55
N GLU A 438 -3.43 -19.00 -1.63
CA GLU A 438 -4.71 -18.35 -2.00
C GLU A 438 -5.75 -18.46 -0.86
N ALA A 439 -5.75 -19.55 -0.09
CA ALA A 439 -6.64 -19.72 1.05
C ALA A 439 -6.38 -18.69 2.19
N ASP A 440 -5.14 -18.23 2.35
CA ASP A 440 -4.75 -17.23 3.36
C ASP A 440 -4.97 -15.79 2.87
N CYS A 441 -4.85 -15.58 1.55
CA CYS A 441 -5.07 -14.29 0.90
C CYS A 441 -5.79 -14.50 -0.45
N PRO A 442 -7.13 -14.63 -0.42
CA PRO A 442 -7.88 -14.95 -1.63
C PRO A 442 -7.94 -13.76 -2.58
N TYR A 443 -8.00 -14.06 -3.88
CA TYR A 443 -8.35 -13.10 -4.90
C TYR A 443 -9.83 -12.77 -4.81
N LEU A 444 -10.12 -11.63 -4.21
CA LEU A 444 -11.43 -11.00 -4.25
C LEU A 444 -11.35 -9.86 -5.27
N PRO A 445 -12.06 -9.94 -6.41
CA PRO A 445 -12.02 -8.90 -7.42
C PRO A 445 -12.27 -7.52 -6.80
N TRP A 446 -11.57 -6.51 -7.31
CA TRP A 446 -11.68 -5.11 -6.87
C TRP A 446 -10.93 -4.80 -5.58
N GLN A 447 -10.66 -5.78 -4.71
CA GLN A 447 -9.94 -5.59 -3.45
C GLN A 447 -8.57 -4.92 -3.61
N THR A 448 -8.52 -3.62 -3.29
CA THR A 448 -7.32 -2.79 -3.50
C THR A 448 -6.43 -2.63 -2.30
N ASP A 449 -7.00 -2.58 -1.10
CA ASP A 449 -6.21 -2.53 0.13
C ASP A 449 -5.58 -3.91 0.40
N PHE A 450 -4.34 -4.09 -0.04
CA PHE A 450 -3.51 -5.22 0.34
C PHE A 450 -2.36 -4.75 1.23
N PHE A 451 -2.25 -5.41 2.38
CA PHE A 451 -1.13 -5.23 3.28
C PHE A 451 -0.42 -6.56 3.52
N LEU A 452 0.88 -6.60 3.19
CA LEU A 452 1.72 -7.75 3.46
C LEU A 452 2.00 -7.85 4.97
N THR A 453 1.12 -8.52 5.68
CA THR A 453 1.28 -8.78 7.11
C THR A 453 2.44 -9.74 7.37
N ARG A 454 2.98 -9.72 8.59
CA ARG A 454 4.02 -10.65 9.06
C ARG A 454 3.61 -12.13 8.92
N PRO A 455 2.38 -12.57 9.23
CA PRO A 455 1.93 -13.94 8.95
C PRO A 455 1.98 -14.30 7.46
N LEU A 456 1.44 -13.46 6.57
CA LEU A 456 1.47 -13.69 5.12
C LEU A 456 2.91 -13.72 4.59
N ALA A 457 3.77 -12.80 5.05
CA ALA A 457 5.19 -12.78 4.71
C ALA A 457 5.97 -14.02 5.17
N ARG A 458 5.52 -14.69 6.25
CA ARG A 458 6.10 -15.97 6.69
C ARG A 458 5.64 -17.10 5.80
N GLN A 459 4.33 -17.21 5.54
CA GLN A 459 3.77 -18.23 4.64
C GLN A 459 4.33 -18.12 3.22
N ALA A 460 4.59 -16.90 2.76
CA ALA A 460 5.16 -16.65 1.44
C ALA A 460 6.56 -17.27 1.23
N ARG A 461 7.21 -17.77 2.28
CA ARG A 461 8.50 -18.50 2.18
C ARG A 461 8.34 -19.92 1.65
N ASP A 462 7.15 -20.50 1.77
CA ASP A 462 6.87 -21.87 1.31
C ASP A 462 6.87 -21.97 -0.22
N ILE A 463 6.47 -20.88 -0.90
CA ILE A 463 6.41 -20.78 -2.35
C ILE A 463 7.26 -19.58 -2.76
N THR A 464 8.50 -19.85 -3.20
CA THR A 464 9.43 -18.81 -3.64
C THR A 464 9.93 -19.07 -5.04
N LEU A 465 10.25 -18.00 -5.75
CA LEU A 465 10.84 -18.08 -7.07
C LEU A 465 12.32 -18.45 -6.98
N GLY A 466 12.74 -19.50 -7.66
CA GLY A 466 14.14 -19.89 -7.83
C GLY A 466 14.83 -19.08 -8.93
N ALA A 467 14.25 -19.13 -10.13
CA ALA A 467 14.72 -18.39 -11.30
C ALA A 467 13.55 -17.91 -12.15
N TYR A 468 13.73 -16.81 -12.87
CA TYR A 468 12.86 -16.36 -13.95
C TYR A 468 13.74 -15.95 -15.13
N LEU A 469 13.36 -16.38 -16.33
CA LEU A 469 14.18 -16.26 -17.53
C LEU A 469 13.32 -15.76 -18.69
N ARG A 470 13.82 -14.78 -19.44
CA ARG A 470 13.15 -14.22 -20.61
C ARG A 470 13.35 -15.15 -21.80
N VAL A 471 12.28 -15.50 -22.49
CA VAL A 471 12.35 -16.37 -23.67
C VAL A 471 12.51 -15.49 -24.92
N ALA A 472 13.46 -15.85 -25.79
CA ALA A 472 13.55 -15.19 -27.08
C ALA A 472 12.32 -15.54 -27.92
N LEU A 473 11.77 -14.55 -28.65
CA LEU A 473 10.56 -14.73 -29.44
C LEU A 473 10.84 -15.43 -30.78
N THR A 474 11.64 -16.49 -30.76
CA THR A 474 11.79 -17.43 -31.87
C THR A 474 10.84 -18.60 -31.66
N LEU A 475 10.37 -19.21 -32.75
CA LEU A 475 9.45 -20.34 -32.65
C LEU A 475 10.08 -21.50 -31.88
N ASP A 476 11.34 -21.83 -32.19
CA ASP A 476 12.06 -22.93 -31.54
C ASP A 476 12.25 -22.71 -30.03
N ASP A 477 12.65 -21.50 -29.61
CA ASP A 477 12.82 -21.18 -28.20
C ASP A 477 11.50 -21.27 -27.44
N MET A 478 10.39 -20.81 -28.05
CA MET A 478 9.06 -20.88 -27.45
C MET A 478 8.55 -22.32 -27.32
N LEU A 479 8.71 -23.14 -28.37
CA LEU A 479 8.32 -24.56 -28.34
C LEU A 479 9.12 -25.33 -27.27
N MET A 480 10.44 -25.11 -27.23
CA MET A 480 11.32 -25.70 -26.23
C MET A 480 11.00 -25.21 -24.82
N ALA A 481 10.71 -23.93 -24.64
CA ALA A 481 10.32 -23.39 -23.33
C ALA A 481 9.03 -24.04 -22.82
N VAL A 482 8.00 -24.21 -23.67
CA VAL A 482 6.77 -24.92 -23.29
C VAL A 482 7.06 -26.37 -22.90
N GLN A 483 7.93 -27.06 -23.63
CA GLN A 483 8.31 -28.45 -23.35
C GLN A 483 9.10 -28.58 -22.04
N ASP A 484 10.10 -27.73 -21.84
CA ASP A 484 11.00 -27.80 -20.69
C ASP A 484 10.29 -27.35 -19.41
N THR A 485 9.43 -26.32 -19.48
CA THR A 485 8.83 -25.72 -18.28
C THR A 485 7.35 -26.04 -18.07
N GLY A 486 6.66 -26.53 -19.09
CA GLY A 486 5.22 -26.80 -19.08
C GLY A 486 4.34 -25.55 -19.17
N ALA A 487 4.91 -24.35 -19.00
CA ALA A 487 4.16 -23.09 -18.99
C ALA A 487 5.09 -21.91 -19.36
N VAL A 488 4.71 -21.17 -20.41
CA VAL A 488 5.34 -19.91 -20.81
C VAL A 488 4.36 -18.78 -20.58
N MET A 489 4.68 -17.86 -19.67
CA MET A 489 3.85 -16.68 -19.43
C MET A 489 4.17 -15.66 -20.51
N VAL A 490 3.14 -15.07 -21.11
CA VAL A 490 3.31 -14.12 -22.21
C VAL A 490 2.46 -12.88 -22.04
N THR A 491 2.94 -11.78 -22.58
CA THR A 491 2.16 -10.56 -22.83
C THR A 491 1.95 -10.43 -24.34
N ALA A 492 0.73 -10.11 -24.77
CA ALA A 492 0.41 -9.95 -26.19
C ALA A 492 -0.60 -8.83 -26.44
N ARG A 493 -0.61 -8.32 -27.68
CA ARG A 493 -1.68 -7.48 -28.22
C ARG A 493 -2.92 -8.35 -28.48
N VAL A 494 -4.03 -8.02 -27.83
CA VAL A 494 -5.31 -8.71 -28.05
C VAL A 494 -6.20 -7.93 -29.00
N HIS A 495 -7.00 -8.65 -29.76
CA HIS A 495 -7.92 -8.10 -30.77
C HIS A 495 -9.28 -8.80 -30.70
N ARG A 496 -10.24 -8.38 -31.53
CA ARG A 496 -11.62 -8.90 -31.52
C ARG A 496 -11.76 -10.44 -31.59
N GLY A 497 -10.77 -11.14 -32.13
CA GLY A 497 -10.75 -12.61 -32.21
C GLY A 497 -10.66 -13.29 -30.84
N TRP A 498 -10.13 -12.59 -29.84
CA TRP A 498 -10.07 -13.04 -28.44
C TRP A 498 -11.41 -12.89 -27.71
N LEU A 499 -12.30 -12.02 -28.21
CA LEU A 499 -13.64 -11.81 -27.66
C LEU A 499 -14.63 -12.86 -28.16
N ARG A 500 -14.58 -13.15 -29.47
CA ARG A 500 -15.43 -14.13 -30.13
C ARG A 500 -14.56 -15.16 -30.83
N LEU A 501 -14.36 -16.28 -30.14
CA LEU A 501 -13.59 -17.40 -30.67
C LEU A 501 -14.31 -18.03 -31.87
N GLY A 502 -13.52 -18.46 -32.85
CA GLY A 502 -13.99 -19.26 -33.97
C GLY A 502 -14.35 -20.69 -33.55
N LYS A 503 -14.83 -21.47 -34.53
CA LYS A 503 -15.20 -22.88 -34.33
C LYS A 503 -14.07 -23.66 -33.66
N GLY A 504 -14.42 -24.47 -32.67
CA GLY A 504 -13.49 -25.34 -31.95
C GLY A 504 -12.57 -24.61 -30.97
N GLY A 505 -12.80 -23.35 -30.62
CA GLY A 505 -11.99 -22.61 -29.65
C GLY A 505 -10.72 -21.99 -30.25
N ARG A 506 -10.74 -21.62 -31.52
CA ARG A 506 -9.59 -21.00 -32.22
C ARG A 506 -9.74 -19.47 -32.22
N ILE A 507 -8.65 -18.75 -32.00
CA ILE A 507 -8.63 -17.28 -32.05
C ILE A 507 -8.63 -16.85 -33.52
N GLY A 508 -9.61 -16.05 -33.92
CA GLY A 508 -9.77 -15.63 -35.31
C GLY A 508 -8.75 -14.57 -35.73
N PHE A 509 -7.82 -14.93 -36.61
CA PHE A 509 -6.79 -14.05 -37.16
C PHE A 509 -6.59 -14.29 -38.66
N HIS A 510 -6.34 -13.21 -39.41
CA HIS A 510 -6.02 -13.27 -40.84
C HIS A 510 -4.80 -12.37 -41.13
N PRO A 511 -3.65 -12.92 -41.53
CA PRO A 511 -2.41 -12.14 -41.66
C PRO A 511 -2.50 -11.05 -42.74
N ALA A 512 -3.24 -11.29 -43.82
CA ALA A 512 -3.45 -10.29 -44.88
C ALA A 512 -4.41 -9.15 -44.48
N ARG A 513 -5.18 -9.31 -43.40
CA ARG A 513 -6.16 -8.33 -42.89
C ARG A 513 -6.15 -8.36 -41.36
N PRO A 514 -5.04 -7.95 -40.73
CA PRO A 514 -4.88 -8.07 -39.29
C PRO A 514 -5.96 -7.23 -38.58
N PRO A 515 -6.66 -7.81 -37.59
CA PRO A 515 -7.67 -7.09 -36.84
C PRO A 515 -7.03 -5.98 -35.99
N ARG A 516 -7.75 -4.87 -35.80
CA ARG A 516 -7.31 -3.78 -34.92
C ARG A 516 -7.08 -4.28 -33.49
N THR A 517 -5.96 -3.90 -32.91
CA THR A 517 -5.62 -4.12 -31.49
C THR A 517 -6.63 -3.41 -30.59
N LEU A 518 -7.13 -4.14 -29.61
CA LEU A 518 -8.03 -3.64 -28.57
C LEU A 518 -7.27 -3.27 -27.28
N GLY A 519 -6.12 -3.90 -27.03
CA GLY A 519 -5.29 -3.63 -25.86
C GLY A 519 -4.20 -4.68 -25.69
N HIS A 520 -3.58 -4.70 -24.53
CA HIS A 520 -2.61 -5.73 -24.12
C HIS A 520 -3.22 -6.67 -23.07
N HIS A 521 -2.79 -7.92 -23.08
CA HIS A 521 -3.23 -8.95 -22.13
C HIS A 521 -2.09 -9.91 -21.81
N ALA A 522 -2.09 -10.45 -20.60
CA ALA A 522 -1.15 -11.48 -20.18
C ALA A 522 -1.87 -12.80 -19.88
N PHE A 523 -1.26 -13.90 -20.30
CA PHE A 523 -1.79 -15.26 -20.18
C PHE A 523 -0.65 -16.29 -20.25
N VAL A 524 -0.98 -17.59 -20.23
CA VAL A 524 0.02 -18.66 -20.27
C VAL A 524 -0.16 -19.52 -21.51
N ILE A 525 0.93 -19.86 -22.18
CA ILE A 525 0.98 -20.93 -23.17
C ILE A 525 1.30 -22.23 -22.43
N THR A 526 0.44 -23.23 -22.58
CA THR A 526 0.54 -24.51 -21.85
C THR A 526 0.74 -25.71 -22.77
N GLY A 527 0.73 -25.48 -24.09
CA GLY A 527 0.93 -26.51 -25.10
C GLY A 527 1.00 -25.91 -26.49
N TYR A 528 1.11 -26.76 -27.51
CA TYR A 528 1.10 -26.37 -28.91
C TYR A 528 0.74 -27.56 -29.80
N ASP A 529 0.30 -27.28 -31.01
CA ASP A 529 0.19 -28.26 -32.09
C ASP A 529 0.69 -27.67 -33.41
N ARG A 530 0.47 -28.39 -34.52
CA ARG A 530 0.93 -27.98 -35.85
C ARG A 530 0.43 -26.61 -36.30
N ASP A 531 -0.65 -26.11 -35.72
CA ASP A 531 -1.33 -24.89 -36.15
C ASP A 531 -1.03 -23.68 -35.25
N GLY A 532 -0.51 -23.89 -34.03
CA GLY A 532 -0.25 -22.80 -33.10
C GLY A 532 -0.06 -23.20 -31.64
N PHE A 533 0.04 -22.18 -30.79
CA PHE A 533 0.14 -22.30 -29.35
C PHE A 533 -1.23 -22.48 -28.71
N ILE A 534 -1.30 -23.33 -27.67
CA ILE A 534 -2.50 -23.51 -26.86
C ILE A 534 -2.36 -22.67 -25.59
N VAL A 535 -3.26 -21.70 -25.43
CA VAL A 535 -3.21 -20.70 -24.37
C VAL A 535 -4.24 -21.00 -23.29
N LEU A 536 -3.89 -20.80 -22.02
CA LEU A 536 -4.78 -20.76 -20.86
C LEU A 536 -5.00 -19.30 -20.46
N ASN A 537 -6.26 -18.86 -20.49
CA ASN A 537 -6.65 -17.50 -20.16
C ASN A 537 -7.34 -17.41 -18.77
N SER A 538 -7.41 -16.20 -18.22
CA SER A 538 -7.99 -15.85 -16.93
C SER A 538 -9.40 -15.26 -17.04
N ARG A 539 -10.21 -15.76 -17.99
CA ARG A 539 -11.59 -15.31 -18.26
C ARG A 539 -12.68 -16.30 -17.82
N GLY A 540 -12.33 -17.20 -16.90
CA GLY A 540 -13.20 -18.25 -16.41
C GLY A 540 -13.40 -19.41 -17.41
N ARG A 541 -14.07 -20.46 -16.93
CA ARG A 541 -14.24 -21.73 -17.67
C ARG A 541 -15.16 -21.63 -18.89
N SER A 542 -16.00 -20.61 -18.97
CA SER A 542 -16.93 -20.39 -20.09
C SER A 542 -16.25 -19.81 -21.33
N TRP A 543 -15.03 -19.28 -21.19
CA TRP A 543 -14.21 -18.85 -22.30
C TRP A 543 -13.38 -20.02 -22.84
N GLY A 544 -13.16 -20.09 -24.15
CA GLY A 544 -12.34 -21.15 -24.75
C GLY A 544 -13.08 -22.46 -24.98
N GLY A 545 -12.36 -23.57 -24.80
CA GLY A 545 -12.84 -24.92 -25.07
C GLY A 545 -12.03 -25.69 -26.12
N TYR A 546 -10.84 -25.21 -26.49
CA TYR A 546 -10.00 -25.90 -27.47
C TYR A 546 -9.72 -27.34 -27.03
N ARG A 547 -10.07 -28.32 -27.88
CA ARG A 547 -9.99 -29.76 -27.59
C ARG A 547 -10.70 -30.17 -26.27
N GLY A 548 -11.83 -29.53 -25.98
CA GLY A 548 -12.61 -29.81 -24.77
C GLY A 548 -11.90 -29.41 -23.47
N ALA A 549 -10.94 -28.47 -23.53
CA ALA A 549 -10.30 -27.88 -22.37
C ALA A 549 -10.90 -26.49 -22.09
N PRO A 550 -11.71 -26.32 -21.02
CA PRO A 550 -12.24 -25.01 -20.61
C PRO A 550 -11.12 -24.00 -20.36
N GLY A 551 -11.36 -22.72 -20.62
CA GLY A 551 -10.35 -21.67 -20.45
C GLY A 551 -9.25 -21.64 -21.51
N HIS A 552 -9.23 -22.61 -22.43
CA HIS A 552 -8.18 -22.75 -23.43
C HIS A 552 -8.61 -22.38 -24.84
N ALA A 553 -7.70 -21.75 -25.58
CA ALA A 553 -7.88 -21.45 -27.00
C ALA A 553 -6.61 -21.76 -27.80
N LEU A 554 -6.75 -21.95 -29.11
CA LEU A 554 -5.60 -22.02 -30.02
C LEU A 554 -5.28 -20.62 -30.57
N TRP A 555 -4.05 -20.17 -30.36
CA TRP A 555 -3.46 -18.95 -30.89
C TRP A 555 -2.51 -19.32 -32.04
N SER A 556 -2.85 -18.96 -33.28
CA SER A 556 -2.08 -19.42 -34.45
C SER A 556 -0.67 -18.83 -34.45
N PHE A 557 0.27 -19.49 -35.13
CA PHE A 557 1.65 -18.99 -35.21
C PHE A 557 1.74 -17.63 -35.90
N GLU A 558 0.89 -17.35 -36.89
CA GLU A 558 0.84 -16.05 -37.56
C GLU A 558 0.33 -14.94 -36.63
N ASP A 559 -0.67 -15.25 -35.81
CA ASP A 559 -1.20 -14.32 -34.80
C ASP A 559 -0.14 -14.07 -33.72
N TRP A 560 0.50 -15.12 -33.22
CA TRP A 560 1.60 -15.04 -32.26
C TRP A 560 2.74 -14.16 -32.77
N ALA A 561 3.23 -14.41 -34.00
CA ALA A 561 4.34 -13.65 -34.57
C ALA A 561 4.01 -12.16 -34.73
N ALA A 562 2.74 -11.81 -34.97
CA ALA A 562 2.31 -10.42 -35.12
C ALA A 562 2.07 -9.71 -33.77
N ASN A 563 1.64 -10.45 -32.74
CA ASN A 563 1.05 -9.85 -31.54
C ASN A 563 1.78 -10.16 -30.22
N CYS A 564 2.70 -11.12 -30.16
CA CYS A 564 3.47 -11.39 -28.95
C CYS A 564 4.42 -10.23 -28.61
N LEU A 565 4.50 -9.89 -27.33
CA LEU A 565 5.33 -8.79 -26.82
C LEU A 565 6.46 -9.31 -25.94
N ASP A 566 6.11 -10.14 -24.97
CA ASP A 566 7.04 -10.66 -23.96
C ASP A 566 6.73 -12.11 -23.67
N ALA A 567 7.77 -12.87 -23.35
CA ALA A 567 7.67 -14.26 -22.93
C ALA A 567 8.65 -14.56 -21.80
N TRP A 568 8.16 -15.25 -20.77
CA TRP A 568 8.93 -15.60 -19.59
C TRP A 568 8.63 -17.03 -19.15
N VAL A 569 9.65 -17.66 -18.59
CA VAL A 569 9.51 -18.89 -17.80
C VAL A 569 9.99 -18.66 -16.38
N LEU A 570 9.42 -19.42 -15.44
CA LEU A 570 9.87 -19.42 -14.05
C LEU A 570 10.39 -20.80 -13.65
N ARG A 571 11.06 -20.89 -12.50
CA ARG A 571 11.35 -22.11 -11.75
C ARG A 571 11.14 -21.86 -10.28
N LEU A 572 10.33 -22.66 -9.61
CA LEU A 572 10.17 -22.59 -8.16
C LEU A 572 11.46 -23.02 -7.45
N ALA A 573 11.77 -22.34 -6.37
CA ALA A 573 12.82 -22.75 -5.46
C ALA A 573 12.36 -23.99 -4.66
N PRO A 574 13.28 -24.92 -4.30
CA PRO A 574 12.99 -25.94 -3.29
C PRO A 574 12.53 -25.29 -1.98
N PRO A 575 11.67 -25.95 -1.19
CA PRO A 575 11.25 -25.48 0.13
C PRO A 575 12.41 -25.58 1.13
N ALA A 576 13.36 -24.66 1.05
CA ALA A 576 14.57 -24.64 1.87
C ALA A 576 14.92 -23.20 2.28
N GLU A 577 14.22 -22.66 3.28
CA GLU A 577 14.38 -21.27 3.76
C GLU A 577 15.84 -20.86 4.03
N ARG A 578 16.68 -21.80 4.51
CA ARG A 578 18.08 -21.54 4.83
C ARG A 578 18.97 -21.44 3.59
N ALA A 579 18.71 -22.19 2.53
CA ALA A 579 19.58 -22.22 1.34
C ALA A 579 19.60 -20.88 0.61
N PHE A 580 18.49 -20.14 0.64
CA PHE A 580 18.36 -18.82 0.00
C PHE A 580 18.83 -17.64 0.86
N ALA A 581 19.20 -17.90 2.12
CA ALA A 581 19.75 -16.92 3.06
C ALA A 581 21.28 -16.98 3.16
N VAL A 582 21.95 -17.90 2.43
CA VAL A 582 23.40 -18.01 2.40
C VAL A 582 23.96 -17.12 1.29
N PRO A 583 24.66 -16.01 1.62
CA PRO A 583 25.35 -15.22 0.61
C PRO A 583 26.54 -16.04 0.08
N VAL A 584 26.62 -16.20 -1.25
CA VAL A 584 27.85 -16.70 -1.89
C VAL A 584 28.87 -15.57 -1.88
N ALA A 585 30.00 -15.77 -1.20
CA ALA A 585 31.05 -14.75 -1.02
C ALA A 585 31.59 -14.18 -2.35
N ALA A 586 31.50 -14.93 -3.44
CA ALA A 586 31.97 -14.55 -4.78
C ALA A 586 30.90 -13.91 -5.69
N ALA A 587 29.63 -13.80 -5.26
CA ALA A 587 28.54 -13.31 -6.10
C ALA A 587 28.28 -11.79 -5.99
N THR A 588 29.32 -11.02 -5.69
CA THR A 588 29.27 -9.56 -5.72
C THR A 588 29.12 -9.07 -7.16
N GLY A 589 27.88 -8.99 -7.66
CA GLY A 589 27.56 -8.18 -8.85
C GLY A 589 26.45 -8.65 -9.79
N SER A 590 25.99 -9.91 -9.76
CA SER A 590 25.11 -10.40 -10.86
C SER A 590 23.60 -10.36 -10.60
N ALA A 591 23.13 -10.50 -9.36
CA ALA A 591 21.69 -10.61 -9.07
C ALA A 591 21.24 -9.69 -7.91
N PRO A 592 20.06 -9.07 -8.00
CA PRO A 592 19.50 -8.27 -6.91
C PRO A 592 19.23 -9.17 -5.68
N PRO A 593 19.47 -8.66 -4.46
CA PRO A 593 19.32 -9.47 -3.25
C PRO A 593 17.83 -9.76 -2.96
N ARG A 594 17.53 -10.94 -2.42
CA ARG A 594 16.15 -11.28 -2.02
C ARG A 594 15.72 -10.42 -0.83
N ARG A 595 14.69 -9.61 -0.98
CA ARG A 595 14.31 -8.60 0.02
C ARG A 595 13.40 -9.16 1.13
N GLN A 596 12.96 -10.41 1.01
CA GLN A 596 12.15 -11.12 2.01
C GLN A 596 12.77 -11.12 3.41
N ALA A 597 14.11 -11.17 3.51
CA ALA A 597 14.82 -11.13 4.78
C ALA A 597 14.75 -9.76 5.48
N LEU A 598 14.44 -8.70 4.73
CA LEU A 598 14.32 -7.32 5.21
C LEU A 598 12.87 -6.92 5.53
N LEU A 599 11.89 -7.80 5.30
CA LEU A 599 10.50 -7.56 5.71
C LEU A 599 10.43 -7.38 7.24
N GLY A 600 9.83 -6.27 7.66
CA GLY A 600 9.80 -5.80 9.05
C GLY A 600 11.06 -5.02 9.49
N HIS A 601 12.09 -4.89 8.66
CA HIS A 601 13.39 -4.36 9.09
C HIS A 601 13.84 -3.06 8.40
N MET A 602 13.17 -2.58 7.35
CA MET A 602 13.67 -1.47 6.53
C MET A 602 12.67 -0.31 6.43
N ILE A 603 13.10 0.90 6.79
CA ILE A 603 12.32 2.13 6.73
C ILE A 603 13.01 3.04 5.72
N ARG A 604 12.29 3.48 4.69
CA ARG A 604 12.78 4.43 3.71
C ARG A 604 11.92 5.69 3.76
N ALA A 605 12.57 6.84 3.84
CA ALA A 605 11.93 8.14 3.85
C ALA A 605 12.62 9.08 2.86
N GLU A 606 11.83 9.91 2.21
CA GLU A 606 12.31 10.98 1.34
C GLU A 606 11.80 12.32 1.88
N ARG A 607 12.21 13.42 1.27
CA ARG A 607 11.71 14.76 1.66
C ARG A 607 10.18 14.86 1.51
N SER A 608 9.62 14.18 0.52
CA SER A 608 8.19 14.20 0.19
C SER A 608 7.34 13.36 1.17
N GLY A 609 7.90 12.36 1.81
CA GLY A 609 7.14 11.45 2.65
C GLY A 609 7.88 10.17 3.01
N LEU A 610 7.20 9.31 3.77
CA LEU A 610 7.63 7.94 3.95
C LEU A 610 7.36 7.16 2.65
N VAL A 611 8.26 6.26 2.27
CA VAL A 611 8.02 5.36 1.14
C VAL A 611 7.08 4.25 1.62
N GLU A 612 5.80 4.38 1.27
CA GLU A 612 4.73 3.43 1.57
C GLU A 612 4.72 2.24 0.60
N GLU A 613 4.99 2.52 -0.67
CA GLU A 613 5.09 1.53 -1.74
C GLU A 613 6.49 1.55 -2.34
N GLY A 614 7.06 0.36 -2.53
CA GLY A 614 8.41 0.22 -3.06
C GLY A 614 9.12 -1.02 -2.54
N THR A 615 10.40 -1.11 -2.85
CA THR A 615 11.20 -2.31 -2.67
C THR A 615 11.80 -2.45 -1.27
N LEU A 616 12.00 -1.33 -0.57
CA LEU A 616 12.70 -1.25 0.72
C LEU A 616 11.86 -0.61 1.84
N GLY A 617 10.80 0.13 1.52
CA GLY A 617 9.99 0.82 2.52
C GLY A 617 8.95 -0.08 3.16
N LEU A 618 8.88 -0.09 4.51
CA LEU A 618 7.79 -0.76 5.24
C LEU A 618 6.46 -0.02 5.20
N GLY A 619 6.47 1.28 4.93
CA GLY A 619 5.30 2.14 5.15
C GLY A 619 4.87 2.26 6.62
N LEU A 620 3.93 3.14 6.90
CA LEU A 620 3.45 3.40 8.27
C LEU A 620 2.78 2.15 8.87
N ARG A 621 2.02 1.41 8.06
CA ARG A 621 1.31 0.18 8.48
C ARG A 621 2.31 -0.93 8.85
N GLY A 622 3.37 -1.10 8.05
CA GLY A 622 4.44 -2.08 8.33
C GLY A 622 5.27 -1.72 9.57
N ILE A 623 5.53 -0.44 9.79
CA ILE A 623 6.22 0.03 11.01
C ILE A 623 5.35 -0.20 12.24
N ALA A 624 4.04 0.08 12.17
CA ALA A 624 3.09 -0.19 13.25
C ALA A 624 3.00 -1.69 13.56
N GLU A 625 2.90 -2.56 12.55
CA GLU A 625 2.87 -4.02 12.75
C GLU A 625 4.18 -4.52 13.38
N THR A 626 5.31 -3.99 12.93
CA THR A 626 6.62 -4.31 13.51
C THR A 626 6.69 -3.87 14.97
N ALA A 627 6.24 -2.66 15.28
CA ALA A 627 6.19 -2.16 16.65
C ALA A 627 5.29 -3.05 17.53
N ALA A 628 4.07 -3.37 17.07
CA ALA A 628 3.16 -4.27 17.77
C ALA A 628 3.79 -5.64 18.04
N TYR A 629 4.45 -6.24 17.04
CA TYR A 629 5.18 -7.49 17.23
C TYR A 629 6.28 -7.34 18.28
N LEU A 630 7.06 -6.26 18.23
CA LEU A 630 8.12 -6.00 19.20
C LEU A 630 7.59 -5.79 20.61
N GLY A 631 6.37 -5.26 20.78
CA GLY A 631 5.71 -5.10 22.08
C GLY A 631 5.00 -6.35 22.60
N SER A 632 4.77 -7.36 21.76
CA SER A 632 4.16 -8.63 22.17
C SER A 632 5.08 -9.46 23.07
N SER A 633 4.50 -10.39 23.83
CA SER A 633 5.26 -11.37 24.63
C SER A 633 6.21 -12.22 23.79
N GLU A 634 5.82 -12.57 22.55
CA GLU A 634 6.68 -13.28 21.60
C GLU A 634 7.91 -12.44 21.23
N GLY A 635 7.70 -11.16 20.87
CA GLY A 635 8.77 -10.23 20.52
C GLY A 635 9.71 -9.95 21.68
N ALA A 636 9.15 -9.72 22.88
CA ALA A 636 9.87 -9.53 24.13
C ALA A 636 10.80 -10.70 24.45
N ARG A 637 10.27 -11.93 24.35
CA ARG A 637 11.04 -13.14 24.60
C ARG A 637 12.12 -13.33 23.54
N LYS A 638 11.87 -12.94 22.29
CA LYS A 638 12.84 -13.15 21.21
C LYS A 638 13.97 -12.13 21.21
N TYR A 639 13.66 -10.84 21.42
CA TYR A 639 14.62 -9.75 21.29
C TYR A 639 14.76 -8.94 22.57
N ARG A 640 16.01 -8.78 23.03
CA ARG A 640 16.37 -8.01 24.23
C ARG A 640 16.70 -6.55 23.92
N ARG A 641 17.05 -6.23 22.68
CA ARG A 641 17.51 -4.89 22.26
C ARG A 641 16.92 -4.54 20.91
N ILE A 642 16.59 -3.26 20.69
CA ILE A 642 16.26 -2.71 19.37
C ILE A 642 17.42 -1.80 18.95
N LEU A 643 17.89 -1.97 17.72
CA LEU A 643 18.95 -1.16 17.14
C LEU A 643 18.43 -0.42 15.92
N LEU A 644 18.38 0.91 15.97
CA LEU A 644 18.06 1.76 14.82
C LEU A 644 19.35 2.01 14.05
N ILE A 645 19.43 1.60 12.79
CA ILE A 645 20.63 1.68 11.96
C ILE A 645 20.36 2.65 10.80
N PHE A 646 20.87 3.88 10.91
CA PHE A 646 20.79 4.88 9.84
C PHE A 646 21.90 4.64 8.82
N HIS A 647 21.51 4.31 7.59
CA HIS A 647 22.45 4.08 6.49
C HIS A 647 22.80 5.36 5.76
N SER A 648 23.97 5.35 5.12
CA SER A 648 24.38 6.43 4.22
C SER A 648 23.55 6.38 2.93
N PRO A 649 22.88 7.48 2.53
CA PRO A 649 22.12 7.58 1.27
C PRO A 649 22.99 7.69 0.01
N LEU A 650 24.30 7.47 0.14
CA LEU A 650 25.27 7.50 -0.98
C LEU A 650 25.38 6.14 -1.69
N LEU A 651 24.75 5.10 -1.13
CA LEU A 651 24.64 3.78 -1.73
C LEU A 651 23.32 3.63 -2.50
N ASP A 652 23.29 2.75 -3.50
CA ASP A 652 22.02 2.37 -4.14
C ASP A 652 21.20 1.39 -3.29
N ASP A 653 19.93 1.26 -3.64
CA ASP A 653 18.97 0.42 -2.94
C ASP A 653 19.42 -1.05 -2.83
N ASP A 654 20.09 -1.59 -3.85
CA ASP A 654 20.57 -2.98 -3.83
C ASP A 654 21.80 -3.16 -2.95
N GLN A 655 22.72 -2.19 -2.95
CA GLN A 655 23.87 -2.15 -2.05
C GLN A 655 23.40 -2.06 -0.59
N ILE A 656 22.43 -1.18 -0.30
CA ILE A 656 21.86 -1.02 1.04
C ILE A 656 21.13 -2.30 1.46
N ALA A 657 20.35 -2.89 0.55
CA ALA A 657 19.65 -4.14 0.83
C ALA A 657 20.63 -5.29 1.14
N ARG A 658 21.73 -5.42 0.38
CA ARG A 658 22.79 -6.41 0.65
C ARG A 658 23.40 -6.20 2.02
N LEU A 659 23.80 -4.98 2.34
CA LEU A 659 24.40 -4.64 3.63
C LEU A 659 23.42 -4.91 4.78
N ALA A 660 22.17 -4.46 4.65
CA ALA A 660 21.13 -4.69 5.65
C ALA A 660 20.87 -6.19 5.88
N GLN A 661 20.87 -7.02 4.83
CA GLN A 661 20.68 -8.47 4.96
C GLN A 661 21.83 -9.15 5.71
N GLN A 662 23.06 -8.75 5.40
CA GLN A 662 24.27 -9.25 6.10
C GLN A 662 24.24 -8.92 7.60
N LEU A 663 23.65 -7.79 7.98
CA LEU A 663 23.50 -7.38 9.39
C LEU A 663 22.29 -8.02 10.07
N THR A 664 21.18 -8.21 9.34
CA THR A 664 19.88 -8.57 9.92
C THR A 664 19.89 -9.91 10.63
N LEU A 665 20.30 -10.99 9.96
CA LEU A 665 20.27 -12.33 10.56
C LEU A 665 21.25 -12.49 11.74
N PRO A 666 22.52 -12.05 11.65
CA PRO A 666 23.46 -12.14 12.77
C PRO A 666 23.07 -11.32 14.00
N LEU A 667 22.43 -10.16 13.82
CA LEU A 667 21.89 -9.37 14.93
C LEU A 667 20.71 -10.08 15.60
N LYS A 668 19.77 -10.62 14.80
CA LYS A 668 18.63 -11.39 15.32
C LYS A 668 19.08 -12.63 16.08
N ALA A 669 20.12 -13.33 15.61
CA ALA A 669 20.72 -14.46 16.31
C ALA A 669 21.26 -14.08 17.70
N ARG A 670 21.68 -12.82 17.88
CA ARG A 670 22.13 -12.25 19.17
C ARG A 670 21.00 -11.56 19.94
N ARG A 671 19.75 -11.82 19.58
CA ARG A 671 18.53 -11.23 20.20
C ARG A 671 18.50 -9.70 20.11
N VAL A 672 19.11 -9.13 19.08
CA VAL A 672 19.02 -7.71 18.72
C VAL A 672 18.12 -7.57 17.51
N TYR A 673 17.10 -6.72 17.58
CA TYR A 673 16.22 -6.44 16.44
C TYR A 673 16.71 -5.19 15.69
N PRO A 674 17.24 -5.32 14.46
CA PRO A 674 17.65 -4.18 13.67
C PRO A 674 16.46 -3.54 12.96
N LEU A 675 16.39 -2.21 12.99
CA LEU A 675 15.55 -1.39 12.13
C LEU A 675 16.47 -0.48 11.31
N HIS A 676 16.65 -0.82 10.05
CA HIS A 676 17.44 -0.07 9.08
C HIS A 676 16.62 1.13 8.58
N ILE A 677 17.23 2.31 8.59
CA ILE A 677 16.59 3.57 8.22
C ILE A 677 17.43 4.23 7.13
N LEU A 678 16.80 4.52 6.00
CA LEU A 678 17.38 5.21 4.86
C LEU A 678 16.60 6.50 4.61
N TYR A 679 17.30 7.64 4.59
CA TYR A 679 16.69 8.93 4.28
C TYR A 679 17.43 9.60 3.11
N GLY A 680 16.70 10.10 2.12
CA GLY A 680 17.24 10.99 1.09
C GLY A 680 18.02 10.28 -0.02
N SER A 681 17.72 9.00 -0.29
CA SER A 681 18.36 8.22 -1.36
C SER A 681 18.10 8.83 -2.74
N ASP A 682 16.86 9.23 -3.03
CA ASP A 682 16.53 9.83 -4.34
C ASP A 682 17.17 11.21 -4.47
N GLU A 683 17.15 12.00 -3.39
CA GLU A 683 17.77 13.33 -3.36
C GLU A 683 19.27 13.27 -3.72
N LEU A 684 19.97 12.23 -3.25
CA LEU A 684 21.40 12.08 -3.52
C LEU A 684 21.73 11.27 -4.77
N ALA A 685 20.75 10.61 -5.42
CA ALA A 685 20.99 9.90 -6.67
C ALA A 685 21.56 10.82 -7.76
N GLY A 686 21.01 12.03 -7.88
CA GLY A 686 21.52 13.03 -8.83
C GLY A 686 22.94 13.50 -8.54
N LEU A 687 23.30 13.65 -7.25
CA LEU A 687 24.66 13.99 -6.83
C LEU A 687 25.63 12.86 -7.21
N ARG A 688 25.27 11.59 -6.92
CA ARG A 688 26.09 10.41 -7.23
C ARG A 688 26.38 10.30 -8.72
N LEU A 689 25.35 10.40 -9.56
CA LEU A 689 25.49 10.31 -11.01
C LEU A 689 26.41 11.41 -11.55
N ARG A 690 26.24 12.64 -11.05
CA ARG A 690 27.05 13.79 -11.49
C ARG A 690 28.50 13.68 -11.07
N ILE A 691 28.78 13.33 -9.81
CA ILE A 691 30.17 13.16 -9.32
C ILE A 691 30.84 12.00 -10.05
N SER A 692 30.16 10.86 -10.20
CA SER A 692 30.70 9.70 -10.92
C SER A 692 31.06 10.05 -12.37
N SER A 693 30.20 10.82 -13.05
CA SER A 693 30.47 11.32 -14.41
C SER A 693 31.70 12.23 -14.46
N GLN A 694 31.80 13.21 -13.55
CA GLN A 694 32.96 14.11 -13.48
C GLN A 694 34.26 13.38 -13.12
N MET A 695 34.20 12.36 -12.26
CA MET A 695 35.34 11.49 -11.95
C MET A 695 35.82 10.73 -13.18
N ALA A 696 34.90 10.10 -13.92
CA ALA A 696 35.22 9.37 -15.14
C ALA A 696 35.86 10.29 -16.21
N GLU A 697 35.33 11.50 -16.39
CA GLU A 697 35.93 12.48 -17.31
C GLU A 697 37.32 12.94 -16.86
N ALA A 698 37.52 13.14 -15.55
CA ALA A 698 38.82 13.53 -15.01
C ALA A 698 39.85 12.40 -15.15
N GLN A 699 39.45 11.15 -14.93
CA GLN A 699 40.30 9.98 -15.10
C GLN A 699 40.71 9.78 -16.57
N ALA A 700 39.80 10.05 -17.52
CA ALA A 700 40.13 10.05 -18.94
C ALA A 700 41.11 11.17 -19.33
N ARG A 701 41.00 12.34 -18.70
CA ARG A 701 41.82 13.53 -19.00
C ARG A 701 43.22 13.50 -18.36
N TYR A 702 43.33 13.03 -17.11
CA TYR A 702 44.57 13.07 -16.32
C TYR A 702 45.12 11.65 -16.13
N GLN A 703 45.96 11.18 -17.06
CA GLN A 703 46.55 9.84 -17.06
C GLN A 703 47.65 9.60 -15.99
N ARG A 704 47.93 10.55 -15.06
CA ARG A 704 48.96 10.41 -13.99
C ARG A 704 48.51 10.92 -12.60
N GLU A 705 48.89 10.12 -11.59
CA GLU A 705 49.04 10.25 -10.12
C GLU A 705 48.03 11.04 -9.26
N GLY A 706 47.47 10.33 -8.27
CA GLY A 706 46.21 10.62 -7.57
C GLY A 706 46.17 11.82 -6.63
N GLY A 707 47.27 12.32 -6.08
CA GLY A 707 47.20 13.42 -5.08
C GLY A 707 46.86 14.80 -5.66
N LEU A 708 47.52 15.19 -6.76
CA LEU A 708 47.28 16.49 -7.41
C LEU A 708 45.93 16.54 -8.14
N ARG A 709 45.53 15.39 -8.72
CA ARG A 709 44.23 15.20 -9.35
C ARG A 709 43.11 15.37 -8.34
N ASP A 710 43.20 14.70 -7.19
CA ASP A 710 42.17 14.73 -6.16
C ASP A 710 42.05 16.14 -5.56
N ALA A 711 43.16 16.86 -5.35
CA ALA A 711 43.13 18.26 -4.93
C ALA A 711 42.44 19.18 -5.96
N ALA A 712 42.65 18.95 -7.26
CA ALA A 712 41.98 19.71 -8.32
C ALA A 712 40.48 19.38 -8.42
N LEU A 713 40.13 18.09 -8.35
CA LEU A 713 38.76 17.62 -8.32
C LEU A 713 38.00 18.16 -7.12
N LEU A 714 38.61 18.13 -5.93
CA LEU A 714 38.02 18.69 -4.72
C LEU A 714 37.73 20.18 -4.89
N ARG A 715 38.67 20.96 -5.44
CA ARG A 715 38.42 22.41 -5.72
C ARG A 715 37.23 22.62 -6.66
N GLN A 716 37.09 21.80 -7.69
CA GLN A 716 35.99 21.89 -8.65
C GLN A 716 34.65 21.45 -8.04
N LEU A 717 34.64 20.35 -7.30
CA LEU A 717 33.41 19.72 -6.80
C LEU A 717 32.93 20.32 -5.48
N ARG A 718 33.83 20.89 -4.66
CA ARG A 718 33.52 21.39 -3.31
C ARG A 718 32.27 22.29 -3.26
N PRO A 719 32.10 23.33 -4.10
CA PRO A 719 30.91 24.19 -4.02
C PRO A 719 29.62 23.42 -4.26
N MET A 720 29.63 22.50 -5.23
CA MET A 720 28.48 21.67 -5.57
C MET A 720 28.17 20.66 -4.46
N VAL A 721 29.19 19.98 -3.91
CA VAL A 721 29.05 19.04 -2.79
C VAL A 721 28.47 19.77 -1.59
N GLN A 722 29.05 20.90 -1.20
CA GLN A 722 28.56 21.70 -0.07
C GLN A 722 27.11 22.15 -0.25
N ALA A 723 26.73 22.58 -1.45
CA ALA A 723 25.35 23.00 -1.75
C ALA A 723 24.37 21.82 -1.64
N GLN A 724 24.67 20.69 -2.28
CA GLN A 724 23.80 19.50 -2.29
C GLN A 724 23.67 18.87 -0.90
N ILE A 725 24.78 18.80 -0.16
CA ILE A 725 24.77 18.35 1.24
C ILE A 725 24.00 19.35 2.12
N GLY A 726 24.12 20.66 1.88
CA GLY A 726 23.31 21.67 2.55
C GLY A 726 21.80 21.47 2.36
N PHE A 727 21.37 21.15 1.14
CA PHE A 727 19.97 20.79 0.85
C PHE A 727 19.58 19.49 1.56
N HIS A 728 20.39 18.45 1.50
CA HIS A 728 20.14 17.19 2.18
C HIS A 728 19.97 17.37 3.69
N LEU A 729 20.84 18.16 4.34
CA LEU A 729 20.75 18.50 5.76
C LEU A 729 19.46 19.26 6.10
N HIS A 730 19.06 20.20 5.25
CA HIS A 730 17.79 20.91 5.43
C HIS A 730 16.60 19.94 5.32
N GLY A 731 16.59 19.09 4.31
CA GLY A 731 15.59 18.04 4.13
C GLY A 731 15.53 17.09 5.33
N ALA A 732 16.67 16.61 5.81
CA ALA A 732 16.76 15.70 6.97
C ALA A 732 16.12 16.32 8.22
N ARG A 733 16.30 17.64 8.46
CA ARG A 733 15.64 18.34 9.57
C ARG A 733 14.12 18.42 9.42
N LEU A 734 13.63 18.66 8.20
CA LEU A 734 12.18 18.68 7.93
C LEU A 734 11.56 17.29 8.07
N ALA A 735 12.20 16.28 7.48
CA ALA A 735 11.77 14.89 7.54
C ALA A 735 11.83 14.35 8.97
N ALA A 736 12.87 14.67 9.74
CA ALA A 736 12.96 14.31 11.15
C ALA A 736 11.78 14.83 11.97
N ARG A 737 11.39 16.11 11.79
CA ARG A 737 10.29 16.74 12.56
C ARG A 737 8.94 16.10 12.31
N ARG A 738 8.64 15.72 11.06
CA ARG A 738 7.28 15.34 10.66
C ARG A 738 7.16 13.88 10.25
N ILE A 739 8.10 13.37 9.45
CA ILE A 739 8.01 12.06 8.81
C ILE A 739 8.60 10.99 9.73
N LEU A 740 9.89 11.09 10.08
CA LEU A 740 10.58 10.06 10.85
C LEU A 740 10.11 10.02 12.30
N ARG A 741 9.93 11.17 12.96
CA ARG A 741 9.40 11.23 14.33
C ARG A 741 8.01 10.61 14.42
N ASP A 742 7.14 10.91 13.46
CA ASP A 742 5.81 10.30 13.41
C ASP A 742 5.92 8.79 13.16
N ALA A 743 6.58 8.37 12.08
CA ALA A 743 6.74 6.96 11.74
C ALA A 743 7.24 6.12 12.92
N LEU A 744 8.25 6.61 13.65
CA LEU A 744 8.89 5.90 14.77
C LEU A 744 8.16 6.05 16.11
N ALA A 745 7.17 6.93 16.25
CA ALA A 745 6.45 7.17 17.52
C ALA A 745 5.70 5.94 18.06
N VAL A 746 5.43 4.94 17.21
CA VAL A 746 4.87 3.64 17.62
C VAL A 746 5.86 2.79 18.42
N LEU A 747 7.17 2.96 18.20
CA LEU A 747 8.19 2.13 18.85
C LEU A 747 8.25 2.38 20.36
N PRO A 748 8.29 3.61 20.88
CA PRO A 748 8.23 3.84 22.33
C PRO A 748 6.93 3.33 22.95
N LEU A 749 5.79 3.41 22.26
CA LEU A 749 4.52 2.91 22.79
C LEU A 749 4.53 1.39 22.96
N ALA A 750 5.10 0.67 22.00
CA ALA A 750 5.15 -0.78 22.02
C ALA A 750 6.36 -1.34 22.81
N ALA A 751 7.49 -0.63 22.85
CA ALA A 751 8.71 -1.09 23.52
C ALA A 751 8.79 -0.69 25.01
N ALA A 752 8.14 0.41 25.42
CA ALA A 752 8.19 0.89 26.80
C ALA A 752 7.41 0.00 27.80
N THR A 753 6.63 -0.97 27.33
CA THR A 753 5.99 -1.98 28.19
C THR A 753 6.97 -3.02 28.72
N LEU A 754 8.22 -3.04 28.23
CA LEU A 754 9.17 -4.15 28.43
C LEU A 754 10.58 -3.72 28.86
N ASP A 755 10.78 -2.45 29.21
CA ASP A 755 12.08 -1.86 29.61
C ASP A 755 13.25 -2.22 28.67
N ARG A 756 12.98 -2.21 27.36
CA ARG A 756 13.95 -2.66 26.37
C ARG A 756 14.81 -1.50 25.88
N PRO A 757 16.14 -1.66 25.88
CA PRO A 757 17.01 -0.65 25.31
C PRO A 757 16.82 -0.49 23.81
N MET A 758 16.65 0.76 23.42
CA MET A 758 16.73 1.23 22.07
C MET A 758 18.06 1.98 21.92
N GLN A 759 18.81 1.70 20.86
CA GLN A 759 20.09 2.37 20.57
C GLN A 759 20.14 2.78 19.11
N VAL A 760 20.94 3.79 18.78
CA VAL A 760 21.11 4.31 17.42
C VAL A 760 22.54 4.07 16.97
N VAL A 761 22.69 3.48 15.80
CA VAL A 761 23.93 3.47 15.02
C VAL A 761 23.67 4.22 13.73
N SER A 762 24.55 5.13 13.35
CA SER A 762 24.48 5.80 12.06
C SER A 762 25.78 5.67 11.29
N ALA A 763 25.70 5.41 9.99
CA ALA A 763 26.84 5.20 9.12
C ALA A 763 26.98 6.35 8.12
N GLY A 764 28.18 6.94 8.04
CA GLY A 764 28.48 8.01 7.09
C GLY A 764 27.47 9.16 7.18
N LEU A 765 26.99 9.62 6.02
CA LEU A 765 26.00 10.70 5.93
C LEU A 765 24.64 10.38 6.60
N GLY A 766 24.34 9.11 6.89
CA GLY A 766 23.16 8.72 7.68
C GLY A 766 23.11 9.36 9.08
N ALA A 767 24.27 9.79 9.60
CA ALA A 767 24.38 10.55 10.85
C ALA A 767 23.59 11.87 10.84
N ALA A 768 23.38 12.47 9.66
CA ALA A 768 22.60 13.70 9.53
C ALA A 768 21.14 13.50 9.94
N ALA A 769 20.48 12.47 9.41
CA ALA A 769 19.09 12.15 9.73
C ALA A 769 18.93 11.68 11.19
N ALA A 770 19.87 10.87 11.69
CA ALA A 770 19.90 10.46 13.10
C ALA A 770 20.01 11.67 14.05
N THR A 771 20.93 12.59 13.75
CA THR A 771 21.13 13.83 14.54
C THR A 771 19.90 14.72 14.51
N ALA A 772 19.30 14.90 13.32
CA ALA A 772 18.08 15.68 13.17
C ALA A 772 16.92 15.09 13.98
N LEU A 773 16.77 13.76 14.00
CA LEU A 773 15.75 13.07 14.80
C LEU A 773 15.99 13.25 16.30
N ALA A 774 17.23 13.08 16.77
CA ALA A 774 17.59 13.25 18.18
C ALA A 774 17.24 14.66 18.72
N GLN A 775 17.39 15.69 17.90
CA GLN A 775 17.07 17.09 18.27
C GLN A 775 15.57 17.34 18.43
N VAL A 776 14.74 16.69 17.62
CA VAL A 776 13.31 17.02 17.52
C VAL A 776 12.43 16.02 18.24
N ALA A 777 12.97 14.86 18.58
CA ALA A 777 12.27 13.78 19.26
C ALA A 777 13.03 13.40 20.55
N PRO A 778 13.12 14.31 21.54
CA PRO A 778 13.87 14.08 22.78
C PRO A 778 13.30 12.92 23.61
N GLU A 779 12.04 12.50 23.36
CA GLU A 779 11.47 11.28 23.92
C GLU A 779 12.18 10.00 23.46
N PHE A 780 13.00 10.08 22.41
CA PHE A 780 13.85 8.99 21.99
C PHE A 780 15.17 9.01 22.77
N ARG A 781 15.87 10.15 22.96
CA ARG A 781 17.18 10.29 23.68
C ARG A 781 18.00 8.99 23.74
N LEU A 782 18.22 8.42 22.57
CA LEU A 782 18.81 7.09 22.43
C LEU A 782 20.33 7.21 22.45
N PRO A 783 21.04 6.31 23.13
CA PRO A 783 22.49 6.19 22.98
C PRO A 783 22.86 6.08 21.50
N HIS A 784 23.66 7.04 21.00
CA HIS A 784 23.97 7.20 19.57
C HIS A 784 25.46 7.03 19.30
N LEU A 785 25.80 6.03 18.49
CA LEU A 785 27.14 5.81 17.94
C LEU A 785 27.16 6.11 16.43
N ALA A 786 27.94 7.12 16.03
CA ALA A 786 28.13 7.51 14.64
C ALA A 786 29.44 6.92 14.08
N ILE A 787 29.33 6.11 13.03
CA ILE A 787 30.46 5.49 12.33
C ILE A 787 30.87 6.41 11.18
N ALA A 788 32.10 6.91 11.27
CA ALA A 788 32.75 7.76 10.28
C ALA A 788 31.85 8.88 9.72
N PRO A 789 31.21 9.71 10.58
CA PRO A 789 30.29 10.74 10.10
C PRO A 789 31.07 11.86 9.39
N PRO A 790 30.78 12.16 8.11
CA PRO A 790 31.48 13.21 7.36
C PRO A 790 31.14 14.62 7.87
N LEU A 791 30.07 14.75 8.66
CA LEU A 791 29.57 15.99 9.24
C LEU A 791 29.48 15.88 10.77
N ALA A 792 29.24 17.00 11.45
CA ALA A 792 29.08 17.01 12.90
C ALA A 792 27.85 16.19 13.31
N PRO A 793 28.01 15.13 14.12
CA PRO A 793 26.85 14.42 14.66
C PRO A 793 26.23 15.21 15.82
N ALA A 794 25.21 14.65 16.46
CA ALA A 794 24.62 15.19 17.68
C ALA A 794 25.70 15.35 18.78
N ARG A 795 25.53 16.34 19.66
CA ARG A 795 26.54 16.65 20.71
C ARG A 795 26.80 15.48 21.67
N ASP A 796 25.79 14.64 21.86
CA ASP A 796 25.76 13.46 22.71
C ASP A 796 26.14 12.17 21.98
N ALA A 797 26.37 12.22 20.66
CA ALA A 797 26.78 11.07 19.89
C ALA A 797 28.27 10.75 20.07
N ARG A 798 28.60 9.47 20.25
CA ARG A 798 29.98 8.97 20.19
C ARG A 798 30.38 8.71 18.75
N CYS A 799 31.65 8.93 18.41
CA CYS A 799 32.16 8.75 17.06
C CYS A 799 33.11 7.54 16.96
N TRP A 800 32.97 6.75 15.89
CA TRP A 800 33.89 5.68 15.54
C TRP A 800 34.49 5.94 14.16
N LEU A 801 35.73 6.45 14.12
CA LEU A 801 36.42 6.84 12.88
C LEU A 801 37.10 5.64 12.19
N LEU A 802 37.40 5.78 10.91
CA LEU A 802 38.17 4.80 10.13
C LEU A 802 39.67 5.09 10.21
N ARG A 803 40.51 4.11 9.86
CA ARG A 803 41.96 4.27 9.90
C ARG A 803 42.47 5.08 8.70
N ASP A 804 43.36 6.04 8.94
CA ASP A 804 43.94 6.91 7.91
C ASP A 804 44.63 6.15 6.76
N ARG A 805 45.38 5.09 7.07
CA ARG A 805 46.23 4.36 6.11
C ARG A 805 45.49 3.34 5.24
N MET A 806 44.16 3.28 5.30
CA MET A 806 43.37 2.26 4.61
C MET A 806 42.61 2.79 3.39
N ARG A 807 42.81 4.04 2.94
CA ARG A 807 42.05 4.62 1.82
C ARG A 807 42.32 3.86 0.50
N ASP A 808 41.25 3.52 -0.22
CA ASP A 808 41.26 2.99 -1.59
C ASP A 808 40.24 3.73 -2.46
N ASP A 809 40.16 3.40 -3.76
CA ASP A 809 39.23 3.98 -4.73
C ASP A 809 38.07 3.03 -5.09
N SER A 810 37.79 2.03 -4.26
CA SER A 810 36.80 0.99 -4.55
C SER A 810 35.35 1.49 -4.56
N ASP A 811 35.05 2.50 -3.73
CA ASP A 811 33.71 3.09 -3.60
C ASP A 811 33.46 4.22 -4.60
N LEU A 812 34.53 4.92 -4.99
CA LEU A 812 34.52 6.04 -5.93
C LEU A 812 35.75 5.95 -6.84
N ALA A 813 35.61 5.24 -7.96
CA ALA A 813 36.69 5.06 -8.91
C ALA A 813 37.25 6.42 -9.36
N GLY A 814 38.57 6.58 -9.23
CA GLY A 814 39.25 7.83 -9.56
C GLY A 814 39.38 8.84 -8.41
N TRP A 815 39.03 8.47 -7.17
CA TRP A 815 39.24 9.26 -5.95
C TRP A 815 39.92 8.42 -4.87
N GLN A 816 40.95 8.95 -4.20
CA GLN A 816 41.64 8.26 -3.10
C GLN A 816 40.85 8.35 -1.79
N GLY A 817 39.78 7.56 -1.69
CA GLY A 817 38.90 7.47 -0.53
C GLY A 817 37.48 7.06 -0.91
N SER A 818 36.57 7.10 0.05
CA SER A 818 35.14 6.85 -0.19
C SER A 818 34.36 8.14 -0.48
N TRP A 819 33.08 7.98 -0.81
CA TRP A 819 32.13 9.11 -0.89
C TRP A 819 32.10 9.95 0.40
N ASP A 820 32.18 9.29 1.56
CA ASP A 820 32.19 9.98 2.85
C ASP A 820 33.50 10.76 3.07
N ASP A 821 34.65 10.30 2.57
CA ASP A 821 35.90 11.08 2.60
C ASP A 821 35.78 12.35 1.74
N LEU A 822 35.25 12.24 0.51
CA LEU A 822 35.05 13.40 -0.37
C LEU A 822 34.16 14.46 0.28
N ILE A 823 33.07 14.05 0.94
CA ILE A 823 32.18 14.98 1.64
C ILE A 823 32.89 15.58 2.85
N ALA A 824 33.61 14.79 3.64
CA ALA A 824 34.35 15.29 4.79
C ALA A 824 35.40 16.34 4.37
N ASP A 825 36.18 16.05 3.32
CA ASP A 825 37.20 16.95 2.78
C ASP A 825 36.57 18.23 2.19
N ALA A 826 35.39 18.14 1.57
CA ALA A 826 34.64 19.31 1.09
C ALA A 826 34.13 20.21 2.23
N HIS A 827 34.01 19.67 3.45
CA HIS A 827 33.59 20.38 4.65
C HIS A 827 34.75 20.64 5.63
N ASP A 828 35.99 20.48 5.18
CA ASP A 828 37.22 20.69 5.96
C ASP A 828 37.22 19.84 7.26
N ARG A 829 36.80 18.58 7.13
CA ARG A 829 36.74 17.58 8.20
C ARG A 829 37.44 16.30 7.77
N SER A 830 37.70 15.42 8.74
CA SER A 830 38.19 14.07 8.50
C SER A 830 37.30 13.04 9.19
N ILE A 831 37.02 11.93 8.49
CA ILE A 831 36.38 10.73 9.07
C ILE A 831 37.40 9.69 9.51
N ARG A 832 38.68 10.07 9.52
CA ARG A 832 39.83 9.19 9.68
C ARG A 832 40.66 9.57 10.91
N SER A 833 41.26 8.57 11.56
CA SER A 833 42.23 8.74 12.65
C SER A 833 43.23 7.59 12.74
N HIS A 834 44.31 7.79 13.50
CA HIS A 834 45.32 6.75 13.73
C HIS A 834 44.74 5.50 14.43
N ASP A 835 43.93 5.72 15.47
CA ASP A 835 43.30 4.67 16.27
C ASP A 835 41.96 4.18 15.70
N GLY A 836 41.65 4.55 14.45
CA GLY A 836 40.40 4.21 13.78
C GLY A 836 40.29 2.72 13.40
N ALA A 837 39.07 2.32 13.05
CA ALA A 837 38.77 0.98 12.56
C ALA A 837 39.48 0.70 11.22
N ALA A 838 40.09 -0.49 11.09
CA ALA A 838 40.85 -0.86 9.90
C ALA A 838 39.93 -1.27 8.73
N ALA A 839 39.48 -0.29 7.94
CA ALA A 839 38.71 -0.50 6.71
C ALA A 839 38.89 0.67 5.74
N ALA A 840 38.75 0.40 4.43
CA ALA A 840 38.84 1.46 3.43
C ALA A 840 37.55 2.26 3.33
N THR A 841 36.39 1.66 3.55
CA THR A 841 35.09 2.34 3.50
C THR A 841 34.22 1.99 4.69
N VAL A 842 33.18 2.79 4.94
CA VAL A 842 32.19 2.52 6.00
C VAL A 842 31.46 1.20 5.71
N GLN A 843 31.20 0.92 4.44
CA GLN A 843 30.51 -0.25 3.94
C GLN A 843 31.35 -1.51 4.15
N GLN A 844 32.64 -1.45 3.80
CA GLN A 844 33.59 -2.54 4.08
C GLN A 844 33.68 -2.80 5.59
N PHE A 845 33.72 -1.75 6.41
CA PHE A 845 33.75 -1.91 7.86
C PHE A 845 32.49 -2.60 8.39
N MET A 846 31.30 -2.18 7.93
CA MET A 846 30.02 -2.76 8.35
C MET A 846 29.80 -4.18 7.82
N ALA A 847 30.32 -4.51 6.63
CA ALA A 847 30.23 -5.84 6.03
C ALA A 847 31.23 -6.84 6.62
N ALA A 848 32.22 -6.37 7.39
CA ALA A 848 33.26 -7.23 7.95
C ALA A 848 32.68 -8.25 8.97
N PRO A 849 33.12 -9.52 8.97
CA PRO A 849 32.58 -10.56 9.86
C PRO A 849 32.61 -10.20 11.35
N GLN A 850 33.65 -9.48 11.78
CA GLN A 850 33.84 -9.01 13.16
C GLN A 850 32.98 -7.80 13.54
N PHE A 851 32.34 -7.13 12.57
CA PHE A 851 31.61 -5.89 12.82
C PHE A 851 30.53 -6.05 13.88
N ILE A 852 29.68 -7.08 13.77
CA ILE A 852 28.56 -7.29 14.70
C ILE A 852 29.02 -7.50 16.15
N PRO A 853 29.99 -8.40 16.44
CA PRO A 853 30.57 -8.47 17.78
C PRO A 853 31.15 -7.13 18.26
N SER A 854 31.91 -6.44 17.41
CA SER A 854 32.58 -5.20 17.80
C SER A 854 31.63 -4.03 18.05
N ILE A 855 30.57 -3.88 17.25
CA ILE A 855 29.58 -2.81 17.44
C ILE A 855 28.77 -3.01 18.72
N LEU A 856 28.39 -4.25 19.05
CA LEU A 856 27.68 -4.54 20.29
C LEU A 856 28.57 -4.29 21.51
N ALA A 857 29.82 -4.76 21.49
CA ALA A 857 30.78 -4.49 22.55
C ALA A 857 31.04 -2.99 22.74
N ARG A 858 31.13 -2.22 21.64
CA ARG A 858 31.32 -0.77 21.71
C ARG A 858 30.09 -0.06 22.28
N LEU A 859 28.89 -0.45 21.87
CA LEU A 859 27.64 0.10 22.42
C LEU A 859 27.53 -0.18 23.92
N ASP A 860 27.93 -1.37 24.37
CA ASP A 860 27.91 -1.74 25.79
C ASP A 860 28.97 -0.97 26.61
N ALA A 861 30.16 -0.75 26.04
CA ALA A 861 31.23 0.01 26.69
C ALA A 861 30.93 1.51 26.81
N GLU A 862 30.36 2.11 25.77
CA GLU A 862 30.11 3.56 25.71
C GLU A 862 28.88 4.00 26.50
N PHE A 863 27.88 3.12 26.63
CA PHE A 863 26.57 3.48 27.16
C PHE A 863 26.11 2.60 28.32
N GLY A 864 26.92 1.62 28.73
CA GLY A 864 26.63 0.68 29.82
C GLY A 864 25.60 -0.38 29.45
N HIS A 865 25.40 -1.36 30.36
CA HIS A 865 24.20 -2.18 30.30
C HIS A 865 23.00 -1.31 30.68
N PRO A 866 22.00 -1.13 29.81
CA PRO A 866 20.70 -0.64 30.23
C PRO A 866 20.18 -1.64 31.27
N ARG A 867 19.97 -1.15 32.50
CA ARG A 867 19.53 -1.97 33.64
C ARG A 867 18.15 -2.54 33.39
#